data_AF-A0A974HV73-F1
#
_entry.id   AF-A0A974HV73-F1
#
_cell.length_a   1.000
_cell.length_b   1.000
_cell.length_c   1.000
_cell.angle_alpha   90.00
_cell.angle_beta   90.00
_cell.angle_gamma   90.00
#
_symmetry.space_group_name_H-M   'P 1'
#
loop_
_entity.id
_entity.type
_entity.pdbx_description
1 polymer ?
#
loop_
_entity_poly.entity_id
_entity_poly.type
_entity_poly.pdbx_seq_one_letter_code
_entity_poly.pdbx_strand_id
1 'polypeptide(L)'
;MAAVSVSLPWLESTKSQIQNLQIWKEFSSKLHDAVQQQMNESNIKQFTDLSESEKIFVLEKAAKALHAGDIYNKVSNHISSCLEDNVFSSAAHQLQDSNVPKNQSALVTAHIQDGVINILEKRPALKVKLRVLFNQPLSTSIRNVVWKLQLSNTKARMEYLKQLSMNKARSVLDREISLQCQDLLLKVPAFQHLKENNSVLRTMRNVLSYYHKLQRMEGSLPEPEYLLLLPLVQVALDNNPSASLDSASTNLVEEYVAFMDYRPSIMHRPNSLEASLHEDGLFKEMAQSLKNIAQNLAHTIENIYSSLASAPEEALLMGLTKMLQPVIQVFFVGYLNMSTLLYVWDQHILGLDEPVYNCLSAYSLAFLMLMHDRLSTCISHNELETVIKTQGPSLSVEEFQIVINKYFYSELFKLLNKEGSGPLPVHDPTQATPLWSHISKTTVPQRNRPQDRRQAREERELLRKQVAERQRTEENIQRLQEQEQKKQQEERLSRLLEDTKKRFDEEKSYLENELLQERQQSYEKQKLAEAEISDLQGQIRRLMQQRRTSVGEYSVESLIAPPPSANSQAPNEFSHAAPPAPSEQQAATTVKDVDGKTANTVAFDLLKQIMESADSIVNGHSIAERNTLNAIMKRQLKEYREDVKNSEMEILGHELESNELDRIEEPRRSAIARRLTLAIKRKTEARYTASLKSRERFTKP
;
A
#
# COMPACT_ATOMS: atom_id res chain seq x y z
N MET A 1 -5.92 -0.04 2.47
CA MET A 1 -6.14 1.36 2.90
C MET A 1 -6.49 2.18 1.66
N ALA A 2 -7.65 2.84 1.66
CA ALA A 2 -8.08 3.71 0.57
C ALA A 2 -7.27 5.02 0.63
N ALA A 3 -6.62 5.39 -0.47
CA ALA A 3 -6.26 6.79 -0.67
C ALA A 3 -7.57 7.58 -0.62
N VAL A 4 -7.59 8.71 0.07
CA VAL A 4 -8.76 9.60 0.10
C VAL A 4 -8.98 10.06 -1.34
N SER A 5 -9.91 9.44 -2.05
CA SER A 5 -10.23 9.79 -3.44
C SER A 5 -10.63 11.26 -3.47
N VAL A 6 -9.84 12.10 -4.13
CA VAL A 6 -10.15 13.53 -4.28
C VAL A 6 -11.50 13.61 -4.98
N SER A 7 -12.48 14.25 -4.35
CA SER A 7 -13.81 14.42 -4.94
C SER A 7 -13.70 15.33 -6.16
N LEU A 8 -14.10 14.84 -7.34
CA LEU A 8 -14.08 15.63 -8.58
C LEU A 8 -15.35 16.49 -8.66
N PRO A 9 -15.25 17.83 -8.62
CA PRO A 9 -16.43 18.71 -8.57
C PRO A 9 -17.38 18.51 -9.75
N TRP A 10 -16.83 18.30 -10.95
CA TRP A 10 -17.61 18.10 -12.18
C TRP A 10 -18.40 16.79 -12.17
N LEU A 11 -17.82 15.74 -11.57
CA LEU A 11 -18.46 14.44 -11.49
C LEU A 11 -19.59 14.45 -10.45
N GLU A 12 -19.40 15.11 -9.31
CA GLU A 12 -20.48 15.29 -8.33
C GLU A 12 -21.59 16.21 -8.85
N SER A 13 -21.25 17.26 -9.61
CA SER A 13 -22.24 18.08 -10.35
C SER A 13 -23.06 17.22 -11.31
N THR A 14 -22.39 16.40 -12.12
CA THR A 14 -23.06 15.50 -13.08
C THR A 14 -24.00 14.53 -12.36
N LYS A 15 -23.54 13.91 -11.27
CA LYS A 15 -24.37 13.02 -10.45
C LYS A 15 -25.60 13.73 -9.89
N SER A 16 -25.45 14.95 -9.39
CA SER A 16 -26.58 15.75 -8.88
C SER A 16 -27.58 16.08 -9.99
N GLN A 17 -27.11 16.48 -11.16
CA GLN A 17 -27.95 16.75 -12.33
C GLN A 17 -28.76 15.51 -12.73
N ILE A 18 -28.10 14.35 -12.86
CA ILE A 18 -28.76 13.08 -13.21
C ILE A 18 -29.82 12.69 -12.17
N GLN A 19 -29.52 12.80 -10.88
CA GLN A 19 -30.47 12.45 -9.80
C GLN A 19 -31.73 13.31 -9.81
N ASN A 20 -31.62 14.55 -10.29
CA ASN A 20 -32.74 15.49 -10.37
C ASN A 20 -33.57 15.32 -11.66
N LEU A 21 -33.11 14.53 -12.64
CA LEU A 21 -33.85 14.29 -13.88
C LEU A 21 -35.13 13.49 -13.63
N GLN A 22 -36.22 13.94 -14.24
CA GLN A 22 -37.50 13.22 -14.19
C GLN A 22 -37.39 11.82 -14.82
N ILE A 23 -36.63 11.70 -15.92
CA ILE A 23 -36.39 10.42 -16.62
C ILE A 23 -35.63 9.44 -15.70
N TRP A 24 -34.74 9.93 -14.84
CA TRP A 24 -34.05 9.09 -13.85
C TRP A 24 -35.02 8.55 -12.78
N LYS A 25 -35.98 9.36 -12.35
CA LYS A 25 -37.05 8.93 -11.42
C LYS A 25 -37.96 7.90 -12.06
N GLU A 26 -38.34 8.09 -13.32
CA GLU A 26 -39.13 7.13 -14.11
C GLU A 26 -38.39 5.80 -14.29
N PHE A 27 -37.10 5.84 -14.63
CA PHE A 27 -36.26 4.65 -14.71
C PHE A 27 -36.12 3.93 -13.37
N SER A 28 -35.92 4.69 -12.29
CA SER A 28 -35.82 4.13 -10.93
C SER A 28 -37.12 3.43 -10.50
N SER A 29 -38.27 3.99 -10.86
CA SER A 29 -39.58 3.35 -10.64
C SER A 29 -39.68 2.03 -11.41
N LYS A 30 -39.34 2.03 -12.71
CA LYS A 30 -39.39 0.79 -13.51
C LYS A 30 -38.39 -0.27 -13.06
N LEU A 31 -37.22 0.15 -12.57
CA LEU A 31 -36.25 -0.75 -11.96
C LEU A 31 -36.80 -1.37 -10.68
N HIS A 32 -37.47 -0.58 -9.84
CA HIS A 32 -38.13 -1.10 -8.65
C HIS A 32 -39.23 -2.11 -9.00
N ASP A 33 -40.06 -1.81 -10.00
CA ASP A 33 -41.11 -2.72 -10.48
C ASP A 33 -40.51 -4.04 -11.00
N ALA A 34 -39.42 -3.96 -11.79
CA ALA A 34 -38.73 -5.13 -12.30
C ALA A 34 -38.08 -5.96 -11.18
N VAL A 35 -37.51 -5.33 -10.16
CA VAL A 35 -36.97 -6.01 -8.97
C VAL A 35 -38.10 -6.71 -8.20
N GLN A 36 -39.23 -6.04 -7.99
CA GLN A 36 -40.37 -6.62 -7.30
C GLN A 36 -40.95 -7.80 -8.08
N GLN A 37 -41.02 -7.70 -9.40
CA GLN A 37 -41.42 -8.81 -10.26
C GLN A 37 -40.46 -10.00 -10.10
N GLN A 38 -39.14 -9.76 -10.12
CA GLN A 38 -38.14 -10.82 -9.93
C GLN A 38 -38.20 -11.47 -8.54
N MET A 39 -38.47 -10.67 -7.50
CA MET A 39 -38.70 -11.18 -6.14
C MET A 39 -39.95 -12.05 -6.06
N ASN A 40 -41.05 -11.61 -6.69
CA ASN A 40 -42.31 -12.36 -6.74
C ASN A 40 -42.14 -13.69 -7.48
N GLU A 41 -41.47 -13.68 -8.65
CA GLU A 41 -41.15 -14.88 -9.44
C GLU A 41 -40.29 -15.87 -8.65
N SER A 42 -39.45 -15.36 -7.73
CA SER A 42 -38.55 -16.16 -6.88
C SER A 42 -39.13 -16.50 -5.50
N ASN A 43 -40.40 -16.16 -5.22
CA ASN A 43 -41.07 -16.31 -3.92
C ASN A 43 -40.34 -15.64 -2.72
N ILE A 44 -39.60 -14.56 -2.98
CA ILE A 44 -38.88 -13.79 -1.96
C ILE A 44 -39.81 -12.68 -1.43
N LYS A 45 -40.10 -12.70 -0.13
CA LYS A 45 -41.06 -11.76 0.48
C LYS A 45 -40.50 -10.37 0.73
N GLN A 46 -39.21 -10.26 1.09
CA GLN A 46 -38.56 -8.98 1.36
C GLN A 46 -37.15 -8.95 0.75
N PHE A 47 -36.78 -7.83 0.13
CA PHE A 47 -35.44 -7.63 -0.43
C PHE A 47 -34.34 -7.65 0.64
N THR A 48 -34.69 -7.33 1.89
CA THR A 48 -33.79 -7.38 3.06
C THR A 48 -33.40 -8.80 3.45
N ASP A 49 -34.17 -9.80 3.04
CA ASP A 49 -33.91 -11.21 3.35
C ASP A 49 -32.78 -11.79 2.47
N LEU A 50 -32.39 -11.07 1.43
CA LEU A 50 -31.32 -11.44 0.51
C LEU A 50 -29.94 -11.07 1.07
N SER A 51 -28.95 -11.93 0.84
CA SER A 51 -27.54 -11.59 0.97
C SER A 51 -27.15 -10.48 -0.03
N GLU A 52 -26.07 -9.75 0.22
CA GLU A 52 -25.60 -8.70 -0.71
C GLU A 52 -25.35 -9.22 -2.12
N SER A 53 -24.84 -10.45 -2.26
CA SER A 53 -24.67 -11.10 -3.57
C SER A 53 -26.00 -11.37 -4.27
N GLU A 54 -27.03 -11.81 -3.53
CA GLU A 54 -28.37 -12.07 -4.09
C GLU A 54 -29.08 -10.77 -4.47
N LYS A 55 -28.91 -9.70 -3.66
CA LYS A 55 -29.40 -8.36 -4.00
C LYS A 55 -28.80 -7.86 -5.30
N ILE A 56 -27.48 -7.98 -5.45
CA ILE A 56 -26.76 -7.61 -6.69
C ILE A 56 -27.30 -8.41 -7.87
N PHE A 57 -27.45 -9.73 -7.72
CA PHE A 57 -27.98 -10.59 -8.79
C PHE A 57 -29.40 -10.20 -9.23
N VAL A 58 -30.31 -9.97 -8.27
CA VAL A 58 -31.69 -9.55 -8.57
C VAL A 58 -31.69 -8.19 -9.28
N LEU A 59 -30.87 -7.24 -8.80
CA LEU A 59 -30.72 -5.92 -9.43
C LEU A 59 -30.15 -6.02 -10.84
N GLU A 60 -29.13 -6.85 -11.08
CA GLU A 60 -28.55 -7.07 -12.41
C GLU A 60 -29.56 -7.70 -13.37
N LYS A 61 -30.33 -8.70 -12.92
CA LYS A 61 -31.36 -9.33 -13.74
C LYS A 61 -32.48 -8.35 -14.10
N ALA A 62 -32.92 -7.54 -13.14
CA ALA A 62 -33.90 -6.48 -13.35
C ALA A 62 -33.37 -5.40 -14.31
N ALA A 63 -32.12 -4.96 -14.14
CA ALA A 63 -31.49 -3.99 -15.03
C ALA A 63 -31.32 -4.53 -16.45
N LYS A 64 -30.95 -5.81 -16.62
CA LYS A 64 -30.87 -6.48 -17.92
C LYS A 64 -32.23 -6.54 -18.62
N ALA A 65 -33.32 -6.79 -17.90
CA ALA A 65 -34.67 -6.78 -18.47
C ALA A 65 -35.06 -5.39 -19.02
N LEU A 66 -34.52 -4.32 -18.43
CA LEU A 66 -34.77 -2.95 -18.87
C LEU A 66 -33.79 -2.45 -19.94
N HIS A 67 -32.68 -3.17 -20.17
CA HIS A 67 -31.58 -2.73 -21.03
C HIS A 67 -32.01 -2.48 -22.49
N ALA A 68 -32.99 -3.25 -22.98
CA ALA A 68 -33.55 -3.09 -24.33
C ALA A 68 -34.70 -2.07 -24.41
N GLY A 69 -35.10 -1.43 -23.30
CA GLY A 69 -36.25 -0.53 -23.26
C GLY A 69 -35.92 0.92 -23.62
N ASP A 70 -36.88 1.63 -24.20
CA ASP A 70 -36.74 3.04 -24.61
C ASP A 70 -36.30 3.98 -23.47
N ILE A 71 -36.74 3.70 -22.23
CA ILE A 71 -36.40 4.52 -21.07
C ILE A 71 -34.94 4.34 -20.68
N TYR A 72 -34.40 3.13 -20.78
CA TYR A 72 -32.98 2.90 -20.54
C TYR A 72 -32.14 3.67 -21.56
N ASN A 73 -32.49 3.60 -22.84
CA ASN A 73 -31.81 4.35 -23.90
C ASN A 73 -31.90 5.87 -23.69
N LYS A 74 -33.07 6.39 -23.32
CA LYS A 74 -33.27 7.81 -23.00
C LYS A 74 -32.41 8.26 -21.82
N VAL A 75 -32.37 7.49 -20.74
CA VAL A 75 -31.53 7.77 -19.57
C VAL A 75 -30.06 7.72 -19.95
N SER A 76 -29.63 6.68 -20.66
CA SER A 76 -28.24 6.52 -21.08
C SER A 76 -27.77 7.70 -21.92
N ASN A 77 -28.57 8.13 -22.91
CA ASN A 77 -28.23 9.28 -23.75
C ASN A 77 -28.12 10.58 -22.93
N HIS A 78 -29.03 10.82 -21.98
CA HIS A 78 -28.96 12.00 -21.11
C HIS A 78 -27.74 11.95 -20.19
N ILE A 79 -27.42 10.79 -19.62
CA ILE A 79 -26.22 10.62 -18.80
C ILE A 79 -24.97 10.95 -19.62
N SER A 80 -24.88 10.45 -20.86
CA SER A 80 -23.76 10.75 -21.76
C SER A 80 -23.65 12.24 -22.04
N SER A 81 -24.74 12.91 -22.42
CA SER A 81 -24.73 14.36 -22.68
C SER A 81 -24.34 15.17 -21.43
N CYS A 82 -24.90 14.84 -20.26
CA CYS A 82 -24.53 15.51 -19.00
C CYS A 82 -23.05 15.31 -18.66
N LEU A 83 -22.50 14.10 -18.87
CA LEU A 83 -21.07 13.82 -18.64
C LEU A 83 -20.20 14.66 -19.58
N GLU A 84 -20.52 14.67 -20.86
CA GLU A 84 -19.82 15.47 -21.87
C GLU A 84 -19.83 16.95 -21.49
N ASP A 85 -21.00 17.54 -21.26
CA ASP A 85 -21.16 18.96 -20.95
C ASP A 85 -20.35 19.38 -19.70
N ASN A 86 -20.43 18.60 -18.61
CA ASN A 86 -19.73 18.92 -17.37
C ASN A 86 -18.20 18.74 -17.50
N VAL A 87 -17.72 17.75 -18.25
CA VAL A 87 -16.28 17.55 -18.51
C VAL A 87 -15.74 18.68 -19.38
N PHE A 88 -16.43 19.02 -20.48
CA PHE A 88 -16.01 20.10 -21.36
C PHE A 88 -16.01 21.46 -20.66
N SER A 89 -17.05 21.74 -19.87
CA SER A 89 -17.12 22.97 -19.06
C SER A 89 -15.97 23.06 -18.07
N SER A 90 -15.62 21.95 -17.41
CA SER A 90 -14.53 21.92 -16.43
C SER A 90 -13.16 22.10 -17.07
N ALA A 91 -12.94 21.48 -18.24
CA ALA A 91 -11.74 21.71 -19.03
C ALA A 91 -11.64 23.17 -19.52
N ALA A 92 -12.76 23.77 -19.93
CA ALA A 92 -12.81 25.16 -20.36
C ALA A 92 -12.52 26.15 -19.23
N HIS A 93 -13.06 25.93 -18.02
CA HIS A 93 -12.73 26.73 -16.84
C HIS A 93 -11.24 26.65 -16.49
N GLN A 94 -10.67 25.43 -16.51
CA GLN A 94 -9.24 25.26 -16.20
C GLN A 94 -8.31 25.88 -17.25
N LEU A 95 -8.74 25.97 -18.51
CA LEU A 95 -8.02 26.69 -19.56
C LEU A 95 -8.01 28.20 -19.33
N GLN A 96 -9.10 28.76 -18.79
CA GLN A 96 -9.19 30.18 -18.45
C GLN A 96 -8.30 30.53 -17.24
N ASP A 97 -8.17 29.60 -16.29
CA ASP A 97 -7.38 29.79 -15.06
C ASP A 97 -5.87 29.51 -15.23
N SER A 98 -5.48 28.75 -16.26
CA SER A 98 -4.07 28.36 -16.48
C SER A 98 -3.35 29.32 -17.43
N ASN A 99 -2.32 30.02 -16.93
CA ASN A 99 -1.38 30.82 -17.75
C ASN A 99 -0.52 30.00 -18.74
N VAL A 100 -0.70 28.68 -18.81
CA VAL A 100 0.04 27.78 -19.71
C VAL A 100 -0.91 27.29 -20.79
N PRO A 101 -0.58 27.45 -22.09
CA PRO A 101 -1.39 26.94 -23.18
C PRO A 101 -1.36 25.40 -23.17
N LYS A 102 -2.33 24.80 -22.48
CA LYS A 102 -2.60 23.37 -22.57
C LYS A 102 -3.59 23.13 -23.71
N ASN A 103 -3.40 22.06 -24.48
CA ASN A 103 -4.36 21.64 -25.48
C ASN A 103 -5.69 21.24 -24.78
N GLN A 104 -6.82 21.81 -25.21
CA GLN A 104 -8.14 21.48 -24.67
C GLN A 104 -8.44 19.98 -24.71
N SER A 105 -8.05 19.30 -25.79
CA SER A 105 -8.22 17.84 -25.93
C SER A 105 -7.43 17.06 -24.87
N ALA A 106 -6.22 17.50 -24.55
CA ALA A 106 -5.39 16.87 -23.52
C ALA A 106 -5.99 17.07 -22.11
N LEU A 107 -6.56 18.24 -21.83
CA LEU A 107 -7.25 18.50 -20.57
C LEU A 107 -8.53 17.68 -20.41
N VAL A 108 -9.35 17.61 -21.46
CA VAL A 108 -10.55 16.75 -21.47
C VAL A 108 -10.16 15.30 -21.20
N THR A 109 -9.11 14.81 -21.88
CA THR A 109 -8.60 13.45 -21.68
C THR A 109 -8.13 13.22 -20.23
N ALA A 110 -7.42 14.19 -19.63
CA ALA A 110 -6.99 14.10 -18.23
C ALA A 110 -8.19 14.05 -17.26
N HIS A 111 -9.21 14.91 -17.45
CA HIS A 111 -10.43 14.89 -16.65
C HIS A 111 -11.19 13.56 -16.79
N ILE A 112 -11.27 12.99 -17.99
CA ILE A 112 -11.87 11.67 -18.22
C ILE A 112 -11.09 10.59 -17.47
N GLN A 113 -9.76 10.61 -17.54
CA GLN A 113 -8.91 9.66 -16.81
C GLN A 113 -9.14 9.75 -15.30
N ASP A 114 -9.12 10.96 -14.73
CA ASP A 114 -9.38 11.17 -13.30
C ASP A 114 -10.79 10.71 -12.92
N GLY A 115 -11.79 10.97 -13.78
CA GLY A 115 -13.17 10.51 -13.59
C GLY A 115 -13.28 8.99 -13.54
N VAL A 116 -12.67 8.29 -14.51
CA VAL A 116 -12.63 6.82 -14.57
C VAL A 116 -11.94 6.27 -13.32
N ILE A 117 -10.79 6.82 -12.93
CA ILE A 117 -10.05 6.41 -11.73
C ILE A 117 -10.92 6.60 -10.48
N ASN A 118 -11.56 7.75 -10.31
CA ASN A 118 -12.43 8.04 -9.16
C ASN A 118 -13.60 7.05 -9.06
N ILE A 119 -14.23 6.73 -10.20
CA ILE A 119 -15.34 5.78 -10.26
C ILE A 119 -14.85 4.37 -9.88
N LEU A 120 -13.72 3.93 -10.42
CA LEU A 120 -13.15 2.61 -10.15
C LEU A 120 -12.67 2.44 -8.71
N GLU A 121 -12.08 3.48 -8.11
CA GLU A 121 -11.70 3.48 -6.70
C GLU A 121 -12.91 3.36 -5.78
N LYS A 122 -14.01 4.07 -6.10
CA LYS A 122 -15.28 4.00 -5.36
C LYS A 122 -16.05 2.69 -5.64
N ARG A 123 -15.92 2.11 -6.83
CA ARG A 123 -16.63 0.90 -7.28
C ARG A 123 -15.71 -0.09 -8.00
N PRO A 124 -14.85 -0.82 -7.27
CA PRO A 124 -13.91 -1.80 -7.85
C PRO A 124 -14.57 -2.88 -8.71
N ALA A 125 -15.81 -3.27 -8.40
CA ALA A 125 -16.56 -4.28 -9.15
C ALA A 125 -16.80 -3.89 -10.62
N LEU A 126 -16.72 -2.59 -10.97
CA LEU A 126 -16.84 -2.12 -12.34
C LEU A 126 -15.60 -2.43 -13.20
N LYS A 127 -14.54 -3.03 -12.65
CA LYS A 127 -13.35 -3.44 -13.40
C LYS A 127 -13.66 -4.29 -14.63
N VAL A 128 -14.73 -5.09 -14.60
CA VAL A 128 -15.20 -5.90 -15.75
C VAL A 128 -15.56 -5.01 -16.96
N LYS A 129 -16.04 -3.78 -16.74
CA LYS A 129 -16.37 -2.85 -17.84
C LYS A 129 -15.14 -2.30 -18.56
N LEU A 130 -13.94 -2.44 -17.98
CA LEU A 130 -12.68 -2.03 -18.61
C LEU A 130 -12.30 -2.92 -19.80
N ARG A 131 -12.98 -4.07 -19.98
CA ARG A 131 -12.89 -4.92 -21.16
C ARG A 131 -13.23 -4.18 -22.46
N VAL A 132 -13.95 -3.05 -22.40
CA VAL A 132 -14.17 -2.15 -23.55
C VAL A 132 -12.88 -1.56 -24.11
N LEU A 133 -11.82 -1.47 -23.29
CA LEU A 133 -10.50 -0.98 -23.68
C LEU A 133 -9.63 -2.08 -24.33
N PHE A 134 -10.22 -3.22 -24.69
CA PHE A 134 -9.51 -4.26 -25.43
C PHE A 134 -8.98 -3.71 -26.76
N ASN A 135 -7.71 -4.04 -27.05
CA ASN A 135 -6.94 -3.56 -28.18
C ASN A 135 -6.72 -2.02 -28.18
N GLN A 136 -6.84 -1.36 -27.03
CA GLN A 136 -6.53 0.07 -26.84
C GLN A 136 -5.32 0.26 -25.92
N PRO A 137 -4.42 1.22 -26.20
CA PRO A 137 -3.33 1.55 -25.29
C PRO A 137 -3.87 2.21 -24.02
N LEU A 138 -3.49 1.69 -22.87
CA LEU A 138 -3.82 2.31 -21.60
C LEU A 138 -2.85 3.47 -21.31
N SER A 139 -3.37 4.60 -20.82
CA SER A 139 -2.51 5.62 -20.23
C SER A 139 -1.93 5.12 -18.90
N THR A 140 -0.81 5.69 -18.47
CA THR A 140 -0.13 5.32 -17.22
C THR A 140 -1.07 5.29 -16.02
N SER A 141 -1.87 6.34 -15.83
CA SER A 141 -2.79 6.44 -14.69
C SER A 141 -3.88 5.37 -14.71
N ILE A 142 -4.46 5.08 -15.89
CA ILE A 142 -5.45 4.02 -16.04
C ILE A 142 -4.80 2.64 -15.83
N ARG A 143 -3.62 2.41 -16.42
CA ARG A 143 -2.85 1.16 -16.28
C ARG A 143 -2.62 0.82 -14.81
N ASN A 144 -2.16 1.79 -14.02
CA ASN A 144 -1.92 1.61 -12.59
C ASN A 144 -3.16 1.10 -11.86
N VAL A 145 -4.32 1.69 -12.14
CA VAL A 145 -5.58 1.30 -11.49
C VAL A 145 -6.08 -0.05 -12.00
N VAL A 146 -6.02 -0.29 -13.31
CA VAL A 146 -6.40 -1.57 -13.92
C VAL A 146 -5.57 -2.71 -13.33
N TRP A 147 -4.24 -2.58 -13.34
CA TRP A 147 -3.34 -3.62 -12.85
C TRP A 147 -3.55 -3.87 -11.36
N LYS A 148 -3.66 -2.81 -10.55
CA LYS A 148 -3.95 -2.94 -9.12
C LYS A 148 -5.29 -3.65 -8.85
N LEU A 149 -6.33 -3.38 -9.64
CA LEU A 149 -7.65 -4.00 -9.47
C LEU A 149 -7.69 -5.45 -9.96
N GLN A 150 -6.94 -5.77 -11.02
CA GLN A 150 -6.89 -7.11 -11.60
C GLN A 150 -5.92 -8.04 -10.86
N LEU A 151 -4.82 -7.48 -10.34
CA LEU A 151 -3.77 -8.20 -9.61
C LEU A 151 -3.90 -8.04 -8.08
N SER A 152 -5.07 -7.62 -7.57
CA SER A 152 -5.27 -7.49 -6.14
C SER A 152 -5.24 -8.87 -5.45
N ASN A 153 -4.39 -9.04 -4.45
CA ASN A 153 -4.28 -10.26 -3.66
C ASN A 153 -4.03 -9.89 -2.19
N THR A 154 -5.11 -9.51 -1.52
CA THR A 154 -5.08 -9.09 -0.12
C THR A 154 -4.53 -10.17 0.81
N LYS A 155 -4.70 -11.46 0.46
CA LYS A 155 -4.14 -12.58 1.22
C LYS A 155 -2.61 -12.58 1.14
N ALA A 156 -2.03 -12.50 -0.06
CA ALA A 156 -0.59 -12.41 -0.26
C ALA A 156 0.00 -11.17 0.42
N ARG A 157 -0.68 -10.02 0.30
CA ARG A 157 -0.29 -8.77 0.97
C ARG A 157 -0.21 -8.93 2.49
N MET A 158 -1.25 -9.48 3.11
CA MET A 158 -1.33 -9.64 4.56
C MET A 158 -0.30 -10.64 5.08
N GLU A 159 -0.09 -11.74 4.35
CA GLU A 159 0.94 -12.72 4.71
C GLU A 159 2.35 -12.12 4.58
N TYR A 160 2.62 -11.34 3.52
CA TYR A 160 3.88 -10.63 3.37
C TYR A 160 4.15 -9.68 4.53
N LEU A 161 3.18 -8.83 4.90
CA LEU A 161 3.32 -7.89 6.02
C LEU A 161 3.56 -8.61 7.35
N LYS A 162 2.91 -9.75 7.57
CA LYS A 162 3.14 -10.62 8.73
C LYS A 162 4.54 -11.21 8.74
N GLN A 163 5.04 -11.69 7.61
CA GLN A 163 6.40 -12.22 7.51
C GLN A 163 7.45 -11.11 7.65
N LEU A 164 7.15 -9.91 7.15
CA LEU A 164 8.01 -8.74 7.28
C LEU A 164 8.14 -8.31 8.74
N SER A 165 7.03 -8.23 9.49
CA SER A 165 7.05 -7.87 10.92
C SER A 165 7.80 -8.89 11.79
N MET A 166 7.84 -10.16 11.36
CA MET A 166 8.64 -11.21 12.00
C MET A 166 10.10 -11.27 11.51
N ASN A 167 10.54 -10.36 10.63
CA ASN A 167 11.83 -10.41 9.94
C ASN A 167 12.08 -11.73 9.18
N LYS A 168 11.02 -12.40 8.77
CA LYS A 168 11.02 -13.69 8.06
C LYS A 168 10.67 -13.52 6.58
N ALA A 169 10.63 -12.32 6.02
CA ALA A 169 10.33 -12.14 4.61
C ALA A 169 11.51 -12.49 3.66
N ARG A 170 12.75 -12.52 4.15
CA ARG A 170 13.95 -12.70 3.31
C ARG A 170 14.30 -14.15 3.03
N SER A 171 14.76 -14.41 1.80
CA SER A 171 15.38 -15.66 1.35
C SER A 171 16.80 -15.82 1.90
N VAL A 172 17.26 -17.08 1.91
CA VAL A 172 18.67 -17.43 2.15
C VAL A 172 19.60 -17.00 1.01
N LEU A 173 19.07 -16.83 -0.21
CA LEU A 173 19.80 -16.40 -1.41
C LEU A 173 19.66 -14.90 -1.72
N ASP A 174 19.27 -14.08 -0.73
CA ASP A 174 18.99 -12.65 -0.91
C ASP A 174 20.13 -11.87 -1.61
N ARG A 175 21.39 -12.22 -1.30
CA ARG A 175 22.57 -11.62 -1.95
C ARG A 175 22.68 -11.99 -3.42
N GLU A 176 22.47 -13.26 -3.77
CA GLU A 176 22.52 -13.72 -5.15
C GLU A 176 21.40 -13.09 -5.97
N ILE A 177 20.18 -13.08 -5.42
CA ILE A 177 19.02 -12.41 -6.02
C ILE A 177 19.33 -10.94 -6.30
N SER A 178 19.96 -10.24 -5.34
CA SER A 178 20.35 -8.84 -5.51
C SER A 178 21.38 -8.64 -6.64
N LEU A 179 22.35 -9.54 -6.77
CA LEU A 179 23.37 -9.48 -7.84
C LEU A 179 22.74 -9.76 -9.20
N GLN A 180 21.85 -10.74 -9.29
CA GLN A 180 21.12 -11.07 -10.53
C GLN A 180 20.20 -9.92 -10.96
N CYS A 181 19.53 -9.25 -10.02
CA CYS A 181 18.76 -8.03 -10.34
C CYS A 181 19.65 -6.92 -10.93
N GLN A 182 20.84 -6.71 -10.35
CA GLN A 182 21.77 -5.69 -10.83
C GLN A 182 22.29 -6.02 -12.23
N ASP A 183 22.70 -7.27 -12.45
CA ASP A 183 23.19 -7.76 -13.74
C ASP A 183 22.12 -7.62 -14.84
N LEU A 184 20.87 -7.98 -14.52
CA LEU A 184 19.75 -7.89 -15.45
C LEU A 184 19.44 -6.44 -15.88
N LEU A 185 19.48 -5.48 -14.94
CA LEU A 185 19.27 -4.06 -15.27
C LEU A 185 20.39 -3.47 -16.14
N LEU A 186 21.58 -4.08 -16.13
CA LEU A 186 22.69 -3.68 -17.00
C LEU A 186 22.59 -4.31 -18.40
N LYS A 187 22.21 -5.59 -18.46
CA LYS A 187 22.22 -6.38 -19.70
C LYS A 187 21.06 -6.07 -20.64
N VAL A 188 19.86 -5.81 -20.10
CA VAL A 188 18.65 -5.70 -20.92
C VAL A 188 18.41 -4.24 -21.33
N PRO A 189 18.52 -3.88 -22.63
CA PRO A 189 18.45 -2.48 -23.07
C PRO A 189 17.16 -1.77 -22.69
N ALA A 190 16.04 -2.49 -22.71
CA ALA A 190 14.71 -1.96 -22.38
C ALA A 190 14.58 -1.43 -20.93
N PHE A 191 15.51 -1.77 -20.05
CA PHE A 191 15.49 -1.40 -18.63
C PHE A 191 16.72 -0.60 -18.19
N GLN A 192 17.58 -0.19 -19.11
CA GLN A 192 18.81 0.55 -18.78
C GLN A 192 18.55 1.88 -18.08
N HIS A 193 17.38 2.51 -18.30
CA HIS A 193 16.98 3.73 -17.58
C HIS A 193 16.76 3.50 -16.09
N LEU A 194 16.52 2.26 -15.65
CA LEU A 194 16.28 1.91 -14.24
C LEU A 194 17.56 1.64 -13.45
N LYS A 195 18.72 1.49 -14.13
CA LYS A 195 19.98 1.04 -13.52
C LYS A 195 20.48 1.93 -12.36
N GLU A 196 20.21 3.24 -12.43
CA GLU A 196 20.74 4.22 -11.48
C GLU A 196 19.87 4.36 -10.23
N ASN A 197 18.66 3.78 -10.25
CA ASN A 197 17.72 3.90 -9.16
C ASN A 197 17.93 2.81 -8.10
N ASN A 198 18.68 3.16 -7.05
CA ASN A 198 18.92 2.27 -5.90
C ASN A 198 17.63 1.75 -5.22
N SER A 199 16.52 2.50 -5.30
CA SER A 199 15.24 2.06 -4.72
C SER A 199 14.63 0.92 -5.54
N VAL A 200 14.80 0.92 -6.86
CA VAL A 200 14.33 -0.13 -7.77
C VAL A 200 15.02 -1.44 -7.45
N LEU A 201 16.35 -1.43 -7.38
CA LEU A 201 17.14 -2.63 -7.06
C LEU A 201 16.72 -3.26 -5.72
N ARG A 202 16.54 -2.43 -4.70
CA ARG A 202 16.10 -2.90 -3.36
C ARG A 202 14.67 -3.45 -3.40
N THR A 203 13.79 -2.83 -4.15
CA THR A 203 12.40 -3.25 -4.30
C THR A 203 12.33 -4.60 -5.02
N MET A 204 13.03 -4.73 -6.15
CA MET A 204 13.12 -5.98 -6.90
C MET A 204 13.64 -7.12 -6.02
N ARG A 205 14.74 -6.87 -5.30
CA ARG A 205 15.29 -7.84 -4.34
C ARG A 205 14.27 -8.24 -3.29
N ASN A 206 13.59 -7.29 -2.65
CA ASN A 206 12.61 -7.58 -1.61
C ASN A 206 11.46 -8.47 -2.12
N VAL A 207 10.94 -8.19 -3.32
CA VAL A 207 9.86 -8.96 -3.93
C VAL A 207 10.31 -10.38 -4.28
N LEU A 208 11.44 -10.52 -4.97
CA LEU A 208 11.95 -11.82 -5.42
C LEU A 208 12.47 -12.68 -4.27
N SER A 209 13.10 -12.07 -3.26
CA SER A 209 13.54 -12.72 -2.03
C SER A 209 12.35 -13.32 -1.26
N TYR A 210 11.25 -12.58 -1.17
CA TYR A 210 10.01 -13.11 -0.59
C TYR A 210 9.40 -14.21 -1.45
N TYR A 211 9.33 -14.03 -2.77
CA TYR A 211 8.77 -15.03 -3.68
C TYR A 211 9.56 -16.35 -3.65
N HIS A 212 10.90 -16.29 -3.69
CA HIS A 212 11.77 -17.47 -3.54
C HIS A 212 11.47 -18.25 -2.27
N LYS A 213 11.32 -17.54 -1.16
CA LYS A 213 10.97 -18.13 0.13
C LYS A 213 9.57 -18.73 0.12
N LEU A 214 8.59 -18.04 -0.47
CA LEU A 214 7.20 -18.49 -0.57
C LEU A 214 7.11 -19.82 -1.33
N GLN A 215 7.87 -19.95 -2.42
CA GLN A 215 7.95 -21.17 -3.25
C GLN A 215 8.79 -22.29 -2.60
N ARG A 216 9.47 -22.02 -1.47
CA ARG A 216 10.35 -22.97 -0.76
C ARG A 216 11.42 -23.59 -1.68
N MET A 217 11.97 -22.77 -2.57
CA MET A 217 12.98 -23.21 -3.54
C MET A 217 14.31 -23.46 -2.83
N GLU A 218 14.94 -24.60 -3.10
CA GLU A 218 16.27 -24.94 -2.56
C GLU A 218 17.41 -24.29 -3.36
N GLY A 219 17.20 -24.06 -4.66
CA GLY A 219 18.17 -23.45 -5.57
C GLY A 219 17.88 -21.99 -5.90
N SER A 220 18.65 -21.42 -6.84
CA SER A 220 18.45 -20.07 -7.34
C SER A 220 17.13 -19.92 -8.11
N LEU A 221 16.57 -18.72 -8.12
CA LEU A 221 15.41 -18.42 -8.96
C LEU A 221 15.83 -18.52 -10.44
N PRO A 222 14.97 -19.04 -11.33
CA PRO A 222 15.25 -19.04 -12.75
C PRO A 222 15.16 -17.61 -13.32
N GLU A 223 15.86 -17.36 -14.44
CA GLU A 223 15.93 -16.04 -15.07
C GLU A 223 14.56 -15.44 -15.49
N PRO A 224 13.60 -16.21 -16.05
CA PRO A 224 12.27 -15.70 -16.38
C PRO A 224 11.55 -15.02 -15.21
N GLU A 225 11.69 -15.53 -13.99
CA GLU A 225 11.09 -14.98 -12.79
C GLU A 225 11.60 -13.56 -12.49
N TYR A 226 12.88 -13.27 -12.77
CA TYR A 226 13.41 -11.91 -12.64
C TYR A 226 12.83 -10.98 -13.72
N LEU A 227 12.74 -11.47 -14.95
CA LEU A 227 12.24 -10.70 -16.09
C LEU A 227 10.78 -10.31 -15.92
N LEU A 228 9.94 -11.23 -15.45
CA LEU A 228 8.49 -11.00 -15.26
C LEU A 228 8.17 -9.94 -14.19
N LEU A 229 9.10 -9.62 -13.28
CA LEU A 229 8.89 -8.55 -12.32
C LEU A 229 9.03 -7.14 -12.94
N LEU A 230 9.80 -7.00 -14.02
CA LEU A 230 10.20 -5.69 -14.53
C LEU A 230 9.04 -4.81 -15.03
N PRO A 231 8.02 -5.33 -15.75
CA PRO A 231 6.89 -4.52 -16.17
C PRO A 231 6.11 -3.95 -14.97
N LEU A 232 5.96 -4.73 -13.90
CA LEU A 232 5.30 -4.28 -12.67
C LEU A 232 6.10 -3.18 -11.98
N VAL A 233 7.42 -3.32 -11.92
CA VAL A 233 8.31 -2.28 -11.38
C VAL A 233 8.20 -0.98 -12.19
N GLN A 234 8.18 -1.06 -13.52
CA GLN A 234 8.00 0.11 -14.38
C GLN A 234 6.69 0.84 -14.07
N VAL A 235 5.58 0.10 -14.00
CA VAL A 235 4.25 0.66 -13.69
C VAL A 235 4.22 1.29 -12.28
N ALA A 236 4.84 0.65 -11.29
CA ALA A 236 4.91 1.19 -9.93
C ALA A 236 5.72 2.50 -9.85
N LEU A 237 6.81 2.62 -10.62
CA LEU A 237 7.64 3.82 -10.67
C LEU A 237 6.89 5.00 -11.30
N ASP A 238 6.17 4.74 -12.39
CA ASP A 238 5.42 5.78 -13.10
C ASP A 238 4.25 6.31 -12.25
N ASN A 239 3.74 5.51 -11.31
CA ASN A 239 2.62 5.87 -10.44
C ASN A 239 3.02 6.78 -9.27
N ASN A 240 4.10 6.45 -8.57
CA ASN A 240 4.46 7.17 -7.34
C ASN A 240 5.98 7.12 -7.10
N PRO A 241 6.76 7.99 -7.78
CA PRO A 241 8.21 8.01 -7.63
C PRO A 241 8.66 8.36 -6.20
N SER A 242 7.77 8.93 -5.38
CA SER A 242 8.00 9.27 -3.97
C SER A 242 7.53 8.22 -2.96
N ALA A 243 7.01 7.07 -3.42
CA ALA A 243 6.56 6.03 -2.50
C ALA A 243 7.71 5.51 -1.62
N SER A 244 7.42 5.25 -0.34
CA SER A 244 8.40 4.60 0.54
C SER A 244 8.73 3.20 0.03
N LEU A 245 9.97 2.75 0.26
CA LEU A 245 10.45 1.43 -0.16
C LEU A 245 9.53 0.29 0.32
N ASP A 246 9.04 0.37 1.55
CA ASP A 246 8.18 -0.66 2.14
C ASP A 246 6.78 -0.67 1.50
N SER A 247 6.24 0.51 1.20
CA SER A 247 4.94 0.63 0.50
C SER A 247 5.05 0.08 -0.93
N ALA A 248 6.10 0.48 -1.66
CA ALA A 248 6.37 -0.01 -3.02
C ALA A 248 6.59 -1.53 -3.03
N SER A 249 7.43 -2.05 -2.12
CA SER A 249 7.68 -3.50 -2.01
C SER A 249 6.40 -4.26 -1.67
N THR A 250 5.56 -3.75 -0.76
CA THR A 250 4.32 -4.42 -0.37
C THR A 250 3.32 -4.51 -1.52
N ASN A 251 3.13 -3.41 -2.26
CA ASN A 251 2.21 -3.40 -3.41
C ASN A 251 2.73 -4.31 -4.53
N LEU A 252 4.03 -4.27 -4.82
CA LEU A 252 4.62 -5.12 -5.86
C LEU A 252 4.64 -6.60 -5.46
N VAL A 253 4.79 -6.95 -4.18
CA VAL A 253 4.64 -8.34 -3.73
C VAL A 253 3.23 -8.84 -3.99
N GLU A 254 2.22 -8.02 -3.67
CA GLU A 254 0.82 -8.36 -3.93
C GLU A 254 0.58 -8.61 -5.43
N GLU A 255 0.97 -7.65 -6.28
CA GLU A 255 0.77 -7.74 -7.73
C GLU A 255 1.58 -8.87 -8.38
N TYR A 256 2.84 -9.05 -7.97
CA TYR A 256 3.71 -10.08 -8.52
C TYR A 256 3.24 -11.48 -8.13
N VAL A 257 2.90 -11.73 -6.86
CA VAL A 257 2.36 -13.03 -6.44
C VAL A 257 1.04 -13.32 -7.14
N ALA A 258 0.15 -12.34 -7.27
CA ALA A 258 -1.09 -12.50 -8.03
C ALA A 258 -0.83 -12.89 -9.48
N PHE A 259 0.04 -12.15 -10.18
CA PHE A 259 0.40 -12.47 -11.56
C PHE A 259 0.99 -13.87 -11.69
N MET A 260 1.90 -14.25 -10.79
CA MET A 260 2.53 -15.58 -10.82
C MET A 260 1.55 -16.72 -10.54
N ASP A 261 0.51 -16.50 -9.74
CA ASP A 261 -0.56 -17.47 -9.48
C ASP A 261 -1.49 -17.64 -10.70
N TYR A 262 -1.72 -16.58 -11.47
CA TYR A 262 -2.59 -16.58 -12.65
C TYR A 262 -1.87 -16.84 -13.98
N ARG A 263 -0.53 -16.92 -14.00
CA ARG A 263 0.22 -17.06 -15.24
C ARG A 263 -0.16 -18.35 -15.98
N PRO A 264 -0.25 -18.31 -17.32
CA PRO A 264 -0.47 -19.50 -18.13
C PRO A 264 0.47 -20.67 -17.80
N SER A 265 -0.05 -21.90 -17.83
CA SER A 265 0.72 -23.12 -17.57
C SER A 265 1.94 -23.25 -18.49
N ILE A 266 1.82 -22.85 -19.76
CA ILE A 266 2.89 -22.86 -20.76
C ILE A 266 4.11 -22.00 -20.39
N MET A 267 3.95 -21.02 -19.49
CA MET A 267 5.06 -20.21 -18.97
C MET A 267 5.85 -20.93 -17.87
N HIS A 268 5.31 -22.01 -17.31
CA HIS A 268 6.03 -22.82 -16.34
C HIS A 268 7.13 -23.61 -17.05
N ARG A 269 8.25 -23.86 -16.37
CA ARG A 269 9.21 -24.83 -16.87
C ARG A 269 8.54 -26.21 -16.94
N PRO A 270 8.84 -27.02 -17.97
CA PRO A 270 8.45 -28.41 -17.99
C PRO A 270 9.24 -29.16 -16.91
N ASN A 271 8.73 -29.21 -15.69
CA ASN A 271 9.29 -30.03 -14.61
C ASN A 271 8.60 -31.41 -14.50
N SER A 272 7.67 -31.73 -15.41
CA SER A 272 6.92 -32.99 -15.39
C SER A 272 6.58 -33.44 -16.82
N LEU A 273 6.67 -34.75 -17.05
CA LEU A 273 6.19 -35.44 -18.25
C LEU A 273 4.68 -35.23 -18.51
N GLU A 274 3.91 -34.71 -17.54
CA GLU A 274 2.48 -34.43 -17.67
C GLU A 274 2.19 -33.05 -18.30
N ALA A 275 3.15 -32.12 -18.29
CA ALA A 275 3.00 -30.78 -18.89
C ALA A 275 3.01 -30.82 -20.44
N SER A 276 3.73 -31.79 -21.02
CA SER A 276 3.85 -31.94 -22.48
C SER A 276 2.53 -32.31 -23.17
N LEU A 277 1.55 -32.90 -22.45
CA LEU A 277 0.26 -33.28 -23.03
C LEU A 277 -0.69 -32.08 -23.24
N HIS A 278 -0.55 -31.01 -22.46
CA HIS A 278 -1.33 -29.77 -22.63
C HIS A 278 -0.59 -28.70 -23.44
N GLU A 279 0.74 -28.68 -23.41
CA GLU A 279 1.60 -27.79 -24.21
C GLU A 279 1.43 -28.01 -25.73
N ASP A 280 1.09 -29.23 -26.13
CA ASP A 280 0.85 -29.61 -27.52
C ASP A 280 -0.35 -28.90 -28.17
N GLY A 281 -1.38 -28.52 -27.39
CA GLY A 281 -2.62 -27.96 -27.95
C GLY A 281 -2.44 -26.53 -28.49
N LEU A 282 -1.80 -25.66 -27.72
CA LEU A 282 -1.68 -24.24 -28.04
C LEU A 282 -0.79 -23.99 -29.26
N PHE A 283 0.36 -24.68 -29.36
CA PHE A 283 1.22 -24.55 -30.54
C PHE A 283 0.60 -25.18 -31.79
N LYS A 284 -0.21 -26.24 -31.65
CA LYS A 284 -1.00 -26.79 -32.77
C LYS A 284 -2.05 -25.80 -33.25
N GLU A 285 -2.77 -25.14 -32.35
CA GLU A 285 -3.71 -24.07 -32.69
C GLU A 285 -3.03 -22.88 -33.35
N MET A 286 -1.84 -22.47 -32.86
CA MET A 286 -1.04 -21.43 -33.49
C MET A 286 -0.56 -21.85 -34.89
N ALA A 287 -0.10 -23.09 -35.07
CA ALA A 287 0.34 -23.61 -36.36
C ALA A 287 -0.79 -23.59 -37.39
N GLN A 288 -1.98 -24.06 -37.01
CA GLN A 288 -3.15 -24.04 -37.87
C GLN A 288 -3.58 -22.60 -38.20
N SER A 289 -3.59 -21.71 -37.21
CA SER A 289 -3.97 -20.31 -37.41
C SER A 289 -2.96 -19.60 -38.32
N LEU A 290 -1.67 -19.86 -38.17
CA LEU A 290 -0.63 -19.27 -39.00
C LEU A 290 -0.72 -19.76 -40.45
N LYS A 291 -0.97 -21.06 -40.67
CA LYS A 291 -1.22 -21.60 -42.02
C LYS A 291 -2.40 -20.89 -42.70
N ASN A 292 -3.46 -20.60 -41.95
CA ASN A 292 -4.67 -19.96 -42.46
C ASN A 292 -4.46 -18.45 -42.74
N ILE A 293 -3.74 -17.74 -41.87
CA ILE A 293 -3.62 -16.27 -41.90
C ILE A 293 -2.41 -15.80 -42.72
N ALA A 294 -1.27 -16.47 -42.56
CA ALA A 294 0.02 -16.07 -43.13
C ALA A 294 0.76 -17.30 -43.70
N GLN A 295 0.17 -17.89 -44.75
CA GLN A 295 0.65 -19.11 -45.37
C GLN A 295 2.14 -19.04 -45.75
N ASN A 296 2.60 -17.94 -46.34
CA ASN A 296 4.01 -17.77 -46.74
C ASN A 296 4.96 -17.87 -45.55
N LEU A 297 4.61 -17.23 -44.42
CA LEU A 297 5.42 -17.30 -43.19
C LEU A 297 5.49 -18.73 -42.65
N ALA A 298 4.35 -19.42 -42.64
CA ALA A 298 4.29 -20.82 -42.22
C ALA A 298 5.21 -21.70 -43.09
N HIS A 299 5.20 -21.51 -44.41
CA HIS A 299 6.07 -22.27 -45.32
C HIS A 299 7.55 -21.95 -45.10
N THR A 300 7.92 -20.69 -44.84
CA THR A 300 9.30 -20.34 -44.50
C THR A 300 9.78 -21.07 -43.24
N ILE A 301 8.98 -21.05 -42.17
CA ILE A 301 9.33 -21.73 -40.91
C ILE A 301 9.40 -23.24 -41.12
N GLU A 302 8.43 -23.82 -41.81
CA GLU A 302 8.41 -25.24 -42.17
C GLU A 302 9.68 -25.66 -42.92
N ASN A 303 10.09 -24.89 -43.93
CA ASN A 303 11.28 -25.17 -44.74
C ASN A 303 12.57 -25.16 -43.90
N ILE A 304 12.72 -24.19 -42.99
CA ILE A 304 13.91 -24.07 -42.13
C ILE A 304 14.03 -25.27 -41.17
N TYR A 305 12.91 -25.79 -40.67
CA TYR A 305 12.88 -26.91 -39.72
C TYR A 305 12.65 -28.28 -40.38
N SER A 306 12.49 -28.33 -41.70
CA SER A 306 12.23 -29.57 -42.47
C SER A 306 13.30 -30.64 -42.28
N SER A 307 14.56 -30.25 -42.02
CA SER A 307 15.67 -31.19 -41.79
C SER A 307 15.61 -31.89 -40.42
N LEU A 308 14.80 -31.38 -39.49
CA LEU A 308 14.70 -31.85 -38.11
C LEU A 308 13.40 -32.63 -37.82
N ALA A 309 12.48 -32.71 -38.77
CA ALA A 309 11.17 -33.33 -38.60
C ALA A 309 10.85 -34.29 -39.76
N SER A 310 9.99 -35.27 -39.50
CA SER A 310 9.62 -36.28 -40.51
C SER A 310 8.47 -35.80 -41.41
N ALA A 311 7.65 -34.88 -40.91
CA ALA A 311 6.49 -34.34 -41.60
C ALA A 311 6.51 -32.79 -41.62
N PRO A 312 5.91 -32.15 -42.65
CA PRO A 312 5.84 -30.69 -42.74
C PRO A 312 5.09 -30.05 -41.57
N GLU A 313 4.01 -30.68 -41.10
CA GLU A 313 3.25 -30.18 -39.95
C GLU A 313 4.04 -30.24 -38.65
N GLU A 314 4.84 -31.28 -38.50
CA GLU A 314 5.75 -31.46 -37.36
C GLU A 314 6.90 -30.45 -37.42
N ALA A 315 7.43 -30.16 -38.62
CA ALA A 315 8.46 -29.13 -38.83
C ALA A 315 7.95 -27.74 -38.41
N LEU A 316 6.74 -27.36 -38.85
CA LEU A 316 6.13 -26.08 -38.46
C LEU A 316 5.87 -26.01 -36.96
N LEU A 317 5.31 -27.07 -36.38
CA LEU A 317 5.04 -27.13 -34.93
C LEU A 317 6.34 -26.99 -34.14
N MET A 318 7.39 -27.72 -34.52
CA MET A 318 8.71 -27.63 -33.90
C MET A 318 9.30 -26.23 -34.03
N GLY A 319 9.22 -25.63 -35.21
CA GLY A 319 9.70 -24.27 -35.45
C GLY A 319 9.01 -23.25 -34.56
N LEU A 320 7.66 -23.27 -34.50
CA LEU A 320 6.89 -22.38 -33.65
C LEU A 320 7.21 -22.58 -32.17
N THR A 321 7.29 -23.82 -31.70
CA THR A 321 7.66 -24.10 -30.31
C THR A 321 9.05 -23.58 -29.99
N LYS A 322 10.06 -23.83 -30.85
CA LYS A 322 11.43 -23.36 -30.62
C LYS A 322 11.57 -21.84 -30.67
N MET A 323 10.83 -21.17 -31.56
CA MET A 323 10.86 -19.71 -31.71
C MET A 323 10.10 -18.99 -30.61
N LEU A 324 8.90 -19.47 -30.26
CA LEU A 324 7.98 -18.75 -29.38
C LEU A 324 8.04 -19.18 -27.93
N GLN A 325 8.45 -20.42 -27.60
CA GLN A 325 8.54 -20.86 -26.20
C GLN A 325 9.44 -19.93 -25.36
N PRO A 326 10.65 -19.52 -25.81
CA PRO A 326 11.48 -18.60 -25.05
C PRO A 326 10.85 -17.22 -24.87
N VAL A 327 10.06 -16.76 -25.85
CA VAL A 327 9.35 -15.47 -25.83
C VAL A 327 8.17 -15.53 -24.85
N ILE A 328 7.40 -16.61 -24.89
CA ILE A 328 6.22 -16.85 -24.06
C ILE A 328 6.62 -17.03 -22.59
N GLN A 329 7.69 -17.77 -22.29
CA GLN A 329 8.16 -18.01 -20.92
C GLN A 329 8.46 -16.72 -20.15
N VAL A 330 8.96 -15.70 -20.84
CA VAL A 330 9.25 -14.37 -20.26
C VAL A 330 8.17 -13.35 -20.60
N PHE A 331 7.05 -13.79 -21.18
CA PHE A 331 5.93 -12.94 -21.61
C PHE A 331 6.37 -11.69 -22.38
N PHE A 332 7.20 -11.92 -23.41
CA PHE A 332 7.79 -10.92 -24.31
C PHE A 332 8.80 -9.96 -23.67
N VAL A 333 9.12 -10.11 -22.38
CA VAL A 333 10.14 -9.29 -21.71
C VAL A 333 11.50 -9.53 -22.37
N GLY A 334 12.16 -8.45 -22.80
CA GLY A 334 13.44 -8.50 -23.53
C GLY A 334 13.30 -8.72 -25.04
N TYR A 335 12.08 -9.00 -25.54
CA TYR A 335 11.79 -9.13 -26.97
C TYR A 335 11.01 -7.94 -27.54
N LEU A 336 10.36 -7.15 -26.69
CA LEU A 336 9.65 -5.92 -27.07
C LEU A 336 10.25 -4.71 -26.34
N ASN A 337 10.10 -3.51 -26.93
CA ASN A 337 10.34 -2.28 -26.20
C ASN A 337 9.29 -2.09 -25.09
N MET A 338 9.59 -1.23 -24.11
CA MET A 338 8.75 -1.07 -22.92
C MET A 338 7.30 -0.67 -23.25
N SER A 339 7.07 0.26 -24.17
CA SER A 339 5.70 0.72 -24.47
C SER A 339 4.85 -0.38 -25.09
N THR A 340 5.41 -1.13 -26.04
CA THR A 340 4.72 -2.27 -26.67
C THR A 340 4.57 -3.43 -25.70
N LEU A 341 5.56 -3.67 -24.84
CA LEU A 341 5.50 -4.68 -23.79
C LEU A 341 4.35 -4.41 -22.81
N LEU A 342 4.28 -3.19 -22.27
CA LEU A 342 3.20 -2.80 -21.36
C LEU A 342 1.83 -2.89 -22.03
N TYR A 343 1.74 -2.54 -23.32
CA TYR A 343 0.53 -2.74 -24.09
C TYR A 343 0.11 -4.22 -24.13
N VAL A 344 1.00 -5.15 -24.51
CA VAL A 344 0.68 -6.59 -24.53
C VAL A 344 0.26 -7.09 -23.15
N TRP A 345 0.94 -6.65 -22.10
CA TRP A 345 0.58 -6.97 -20.71
C TRP A 345 -0.79 -6.42 -20.31
N ASP A 346 -1.15 -5.20 -20.73
CA ASP A 346 -2.47 -4.62 -20.49
C ASP A 346 -3.57 -5.55 -21.04
N GLN A 347 -3.40 -6.05 -22.27
CA GLN A 347 -4.42 -6.88 -22.93
C GLN A 347 -4.59 -8.25 -22.29
N HIS A 348 -3.54 -8.77 -21.66
CA HIS A 348 -3.61 -9.99 -20.85
C HIS A 348 -4.27 -9.72 -19.49
N ILE A 349 -3.81 -8.70 -18.77
CA ILE A 349 -4.27 -8.34 -17.43
C ILE A 349 -5.75 -7.96 -17.43
N LEU A 350 -6.24 -7.28 -18.47
CA LEU A 350 -7.66 -6.95 -18.65
C LEU A 350 -8.58 -8.19 -18.63
N GLY A 351 -8.07 -9.35 -19.02
CA GLY A 351 -8.83 -10.59 -19.14
C GLY A 351 -8.53 -11.66 -18.08
N LEU A 352 -7.72 -11.38 -17.06
CA LEU A 352 -7.34 -12.37 -16.03
C LEU A 352 -8.53 -12.96 -15.28
N ASP A 353 -9.60 -12.18 -15.09
CA ASP A 353 -10.84 -12.64 -14.46
C ASP A 353 -11.67 -13.60 -15.34
N GLU A 354 -11.29 -13.81 -16.61
CA GLU A 354 -12.06 -14.59 -17.59
C GLU A 354 -11.29 -15.86 -18.02
N PRO A 355 -11.58 -17.04 -17.45
CA PRO A 355 -10.79 -18.26 -17.69
C PRO A 355 -10.76 -18.72 -19.16
N VAL A 356 -11.79 -18.37 -19.94
CA VAL A 356 -11.90 -18.76 -21.36
C VAL A 356 -11.10 -17.81 -22.26
N TYR A 357 -10.75 -16.62 -21.78
CA TYR A 357 -9.99 -15.65 -22.53
C TYR A 357 -8.50 -15.99 -22.50
N ASN A 358 -7.94 -16.28 -23.67
CA ASN A 358 -6.50 -16.45 -23.84
C ASN A 358 -6.03 -15.69 -25.09
N CYS A 359 -5.44 -14.51 -24.87
CA CYS A 359 -4.90 -13.70 -25.96
C CYS A 359 -3.46 -14.07 -26.36
N LEU A 360 -2.78 -14.93 -25.60
CA LEU A 360 -1.36 -15.24 -25.82
C LEU A 360 -1.11 -15.75 -27.24
N SER A 361 -1.95 -16.66 -27.75
CA SER A 361 -1.85 -17.17 -29.12
C SER A 361 -1.92 -16.08 -30.17
N ALA A 362 -2.85 -15.15 -30.03
CA ALA A 362 -3.02 -14.05 -30.98
C ALA A 362 -1.82 -13.08 -30.95
N TYR A 363 -1.33 -12.71 -29.77
CA TYR A 363 -0.19 -11.79 -29.64
C TYR A 363 1.13 -12.45 -30.07
N SER A 364 1.34 -13.74 -29.82
CA SER A 364 2.50 -14.47 -30.34
C SER A 364 2.49 -14.59 -31.86
N LEU A 365 1.33 -14.84 -32.47
CA LEU A 365 1.21 -14.86 -33.93
C LEU A 365 1.37 -13.47 -34.52
N ALA A 366 0.77 -12.45 -33.92
CA ALA A 366 0.93 -11.06 -34.36
C ALA A 366 2.41 -10.65 -34.32
N PHE A 367 3.13 -11.02 -33.26
CA PHE A 367 4.56 -10.79 -33.14
C PHE A 367 5.36 -11.39 -34.32
N LEU A 368 5.08 -12.63 -34.72
CA LEU A 368 5.72 -13.24 -35.90
C LEU A 368 5.31 -12.55 -37.21
N MET A 369 4.02 -12.26 -37.37
CA MET A 369 3.49 -11.65 -38.59
C MET A 369 4.06 -10.24 -38.84
N LEU A 370 4.25 -9.45 -37.79
CA LEU A 370 4.86 -8.12 -37.91
C LEU A 370 6.33 -8.17 -38.34
N MET A 371 7.01 -9.28 -38.06
CA MET A 371 8.39 -9.51 -38.51
C MET A 371 8.47 -10.33 -39.81
N HIS A 372 7.36 -10.57 -40.49
CA HIS A 372 7.26 -11.42 -41.69
C HIS A 372 8.40 -11.16 -42.68
N ASP A 373 8.61 -9.90 -43.08
CA ASP A 373 9.57 -9.56 -44.14
C ASP A 373 10.99 -9.92 -43.73
N ARG A 374 11.34 -9.77 -42.45
CA ARG A 374 12.66 -10.14 -41.91
C ARG A 374 12.80 -11.65 -41.77
N LEU A 375 11.79 -12.31 -41.21
CA LEU A 375 11.79 -13.77 -41.03
C LEU A 375 11.81 -14.51 -42.37
N SER A 376 11.19 -13.95 -43.42
CA SER A 376 11.18 -14.52 -44.76
C SER A 376 12.56 -14.62 -45.42
N THR A 377 13.53 -13.81 -44.94
CA THR A 377 14.91 -13.80 -45.44
C THR A 377 15.84 -14.76 -44.70
N CYS A 378 15.39 -15.33 -43.58
CA CYS A 378 16.18 -16.27 -42.80
C CYS A 378 16.29 -17.62 -43.50
N ILE A 379 17.46 -18.25 -43.37
CA ILE A 379 17.76 -19.57 -43.96
C ILE A 379 18.03 -20.60 -42.85
N SER A 380 18.38 -20.16 -41.63
CA SER A 380 18.68 -21.02 -40.50
C SER A 380 17.91 -20.68 -39.23
N HIS A 381 17.78 -21.65 -38.32
CA HIS A 381 17.14 -21.44 -37.01
C HIS A 381 17.85 -20.39 -36.13
N ASN A 382 19.18 -20.23 -36.28
CA ASN A 382 19.97 -19.28 -35.49
C ASN A 382 19.70 -17.84 -35.95
N GLU A 383 19.53 -17.66 -37.26
CA GLU A 383 19.14 -16.38 -37.83
C GLU A 383 17.73 -15.98 -37.37
N LEU A 384 16.78 -16.92 -37.34
CA LEU A 384 15.43 -16.66 -36.82
C LEU A 384 15.47 -16.16 -35.37
N GLU A 385 16.21 -16.83 -34.49
CA GLU A 385 16.34 -16.41 -33.08
C GLU A 385 16.99 -15.03 -32.97
N THR A 386 18.01 -14.76 -33.77
CA THR A 386 18.70 -13.46 -33.78
C THR A 386 17.78 -12.35 -34.28
N VAL A 387 17.00 -12.59 -35.34
CA VAL A 387 16.02 -11.63 -35.87
C VAL A 387 14.95 -11.34 -34.83
N ILE A 388 14.39 -12.36 -34.17
CA ILE A 388 13.39 -12.19 -33.13
C ILE A 388 13.91 -11.29 -31.99
N LYS A 389 15.15 -11.50 -31.53
CA LYS A 389 15.75 -10.71 -30.44
C LYS A 389 16.11 -9.28 -30.86
N THR A 390 16.56 -9.08 -32.10
CA THR A 390 17.07 -7.77 -32.56
C THR A 390 15.99 -6.88 -33.16
N GLN A 391 15.00 -7.47 -33.84
CA GLN A 391 13.92 -6.74 -34.51
C GLN A 391 12.66 -6.64 -33.66
N GLY A 392 12.41 -7.58 -32.74
CA GLY A 392 11.24 -7.49 -31.85
C GLY A 392 11.12 -6.14 -31.12
N PRO A 393 12.21 -5.54 -30.60
CA PRO A 393 12.14 -4.23 -29.93
C PRO A 393 11.74 -3.05 -30.82
N SER A 394 11.81 -3.16 -32.15
CA SER A 394 11.38 -2.08 -33.06
C SER A 394 9.87 -2.06 -33.31
N LEU A 395 9.14 -3.11 -32.91
CA LEU A 395 7.70 -3.23 -33.09
C LEU A 395 6.93 -2.24 -32.22
N SER A 396 5.94 -1.58 -32.83
CA SER A 396 5.12 -0.54 -32.22
C SER A 396 3.75 -1.07 -31.75
N VAL A 397 3.12 -0.32 -30.84
CA VAL A 397 1.76 -0.61 -30.37
C VAL A 397 0.76 -0.58 -31.53
N GLU A 398 0.86 0.40 -32.43
CA GLU A 398 -0.05 0.59 -33.56
C GLU A 398 -0.04 -0.61 -34.51
N GLU A 399 1.14 -1.16 -34.79
CA GLU A 399 1.30 -2.36 -35.61
C GLU A 399 0.58 -3.57 -35.01
N PHE A 400 0.73 -3.81 -33.71
CA PHE A 400 -0.02 -4.86 -33.01
C PHE A 400 -1.52 -4.61 -33.07
N GLN A 401 -1.97 -3.38 -32.83
CA GLN A 401 -3.39 -3.04 -32.88
C GLN A 401 -4.01 -3.34 -34.24
N ILE A 402 -3.31 -3.04 -35.34
CA ILE A 402 -3.76 -3.32 -36.71
C ILE A 402 -3.90 -4.82 -36.94
N VAL A 403 -2.89 -5.61 -36.55
CA VAL A 403 -2.91 -7.08 -36.75
C VAL A 403 -4.00 -7.74 -35.90
N ILE A 404 -4.11 -7.36 -34.62
CA ILE A 404 -5.14 -7.87 -33.73
C ILE A 404 -6.53 -7.50 -34.23
N ASN A 405 -6.75 -6.25 -34.63
CA ASN A 405 -8.02 -5.80 -35.19
C ASN A 405 -8.42 -6.59 -36.44
N LYS A 406 -7.45 -6.85 -37.32
CA LYS A 406 -7.69 -7.54 -38.59
C LYS A 406 -8.03 -9.02 -38.43
N TYR A 407 -7.34 -9.74 -37.54
CA TYR A 407 -7.41 -11.21 -37.52
C TYR A 407 -8.00 -11.82 -36.24
N PHE A 408 -7.94 -11.13 -35.11
CA PHE A 408 -8.22 -11.75 -33.80
C PHE A 408 -9.28 -11.03 -32.98
N TYR A 409 -9.62 -9.77 -33.30
CA TYR A 409 -10.43 -8.92 -32.43
C TYR A 409 -11.83 -9.46 -32.18
N SER A 410 -12.56 -9.87 -33.23
CA SER A 410 -13.94 -10.35 -33.09
C SER A 410 -14.06 -11.52 -32.11
N GLU A 411 -13.19 -12.53 -32.27
CA GLU A 411 -13.21 -13.72 -31.42
C GLU A 411 -12.73 -13.40 -30.00
N LEU A 412 -11.59 -12.71 -29.84
CA LEU A 412 -11.06 -12.37 -28.53
C LEU A 412 -12.00 -11.45 -27.74
N PHE A 413 -12.57 -10.45 -28.40
CA PHE A 413 -13.52 -9.53 -27.77
C PHE A 413 -14.81 -10.26 -27.35
N LYS A 414 -15.27 -11.22 -28.15
CA LYS A 414 -16.41 -12.08 -27.80
C LYS A 414 -16.09 -13.00 -26.62
N LEU A 415 -14.90 -13.59 -26.55
CA LEU A 415 -14.45 -14.40 -25.42
C LEU A 415 -14.33 -13.56 -24.15
N LEU A 416 -13.74 -12.37 -24.26
CA LEU A 416 -13.58 -11.43 -23.17
C LEU A 416 -14.93 -10.92 -22.65
N ASN A 417 -15.90 -10.67 -23.53
CA ASN A 417 -17.24 -10.20 -23.18
C ASN A 417 -18.29 -11.30 -23.25
N LYS A 418 -17.89 -12.57 -23.05
CA LYS A 418 -18.84 -13.67 -22.96
C LYS A 418 -19.60 -13.56 -21.64
N GLU A 419 -20.50 -12.58 -21.56
CA GLU A 419 -21.61 -12.62 -20.62
C GLU A 419 -22.28 -13.98 -20.82
N GLY A 420 -22.65 -14.64 -19.72
CA GLY A 420 -23.36 -15.93 -19.70
C GLY A 420 -24.68 -15.87 -20.49
N SER A 421 -24.58 -15.81 -21.80
CA SER A 421 -25.60 -15.79 -22.85
C SER A 421 -26.02 -17.21 -23.21
N GLY A 422 -25.81 -18.15 -22.28
CA GLY A 422 -26.75 -19.26 -22.21
C GLY A 422 -28.12 -18.66 -21.87
N PRO A 423 -29.23 -19.19 -22.40
CA PRO A 423 -30.52 -18.91 -21.80
C PRO A 423 -30.35 -19.21 -20.31
N LEU A 424 -30.52 -18.19 -19.46
CA LEU A 424 -30.57 -18.36 -18.02
C LEU A 424 -31.53 -19.54 -17.80
N PRO A 425 -31.04 -20.71 -17.35
CA PRO A 425 -31.99 -21.75 -17.05
C PRO A 425 -32.85 -21.16 -15.96
N VAL A 426 -34.17 -21.27 -16.11
CA VAL A 426 -35.12 -20.91 -15.06
C VAL A 426 -34.82 -21.86 -13.90
N HIS A 427 -33.87 -21.46 -13.06
CA HIS A 427 -33.43 -22.21 -11.91
C HIS A 427 -34.06 -21.59 -10.68
N ASP A 428 -34.90 -22.40 -10.04
CA ASP A 428 -35.44 -22.25 -8.71
C ASP A 428 -34.33 -21.73 -7.76
N PRO A 429 -34.57 -20.63 -7.01
CA PRO A 429 -33.57 -19.97 -6.14
C PRO A 429 -33.04 -20.87 -5.01
N THR A 430 -33.56 -22.09 -4.85
CA THR A 430 -33.03 -23.10 -3.92
C THR A 430 -32.02 -24.08 -4.53
N GLN A 431 -31.76 -23.99 -5.85
CA GLN A 431 -30.83 -24.86 -6.59
C GLN A 431 -29.52 -24.18 -6.99
N ALA A 432 -29.23 -22.97 -6.49
CA ALA A 432 -27.95 -22.33 -6.72
C ALA A 432 -26.82 -23.16 -6.09
N THR A 433 -26.16 -23.99 -6.90
CA THR A 433 -24.78 -24.36 -6.64
C THR A 433 -23.94 -23.11 -6.92
N PRO A 434 -23.26 -22.53 -5.92
CA PRO A 434 -22.39 -21.39 -6.17
C PRO A 434 -21.26 -21.81 -7.12
N LEU A 435 -20.84 -20.91 -8.01
CA LEU A 435 -19.69 -21.07 -8.93
C LEU A 435 -18.37 -21.52 -8.26
N TRP A 436 -18.32 -21.51 -6.92
CA TRP A 436 -17.21 -21.94 -6.09
C TRP A 436 -17.22 -23.44 -5.71
N SER A 437 -18.20 -24.23 -6.17
CA SER A 437 -18.29 -25.66 -5.85
C SER A 437 -17.14 -26.52 -6.39
N HIS A 438 -16.31 -25.98 -7.28
CA HIS A 438 -15.10 -26.66 -7.76
C HIS A 438 -13.94 -26.64 -6.75
N ILE A 439 -13.99 -25.78 -5.72
CA ILE A 439 -12.89 -25.63 -4.75
C ILE A 439 -12.98 -26.64 -3.59
N SER A 440 -14.17 -27.15 -3.28
CA SER A 440 -14.34 -28.24 -2.33
C SER A 440 -14.50 -29.57 -3.05
N LYS A 441 -13.51 -30.47 -2.98
CA LYS A 441 -13.60 -31.89 -3.41
C LYS A 441 -14.56 -32.69 -2.52
N THR A 442 -15.76 -32.19 -2.27
CA THR A 442 -16.78 -32.87 -1.50
C THR A 442 -18.03 -32.89 -2.36
N THR A 443 -18.26 -34.03 -3.00
CA THR A 443 -19.49 -34.33 -3.72
C THR A 443 -20.66 -34.22 -2.74
N VAL A 444 -21.40 -33.12 -2.82
CA VAL A 444 -22.63 -32.97 -2.06
C VAL A 444 -23.68 -33.90 -2.69
N PRO A 445 -24.30 -34.82 -1.93
CA PRO A 445 -25.31 -35.72 -2.49
C PRO A 445 -26.49 -34.92 -3.05
N GLN A 446 -26.94 -35.23 -4.25
CA GLN A 446 -28.20 -34.69 -4.78
C GLN A 446 -29.36 -35.22 -3.95
N ARG A 447 -30.05 -34.34 -3.23
CA ARG A 447 -31.13 -34.69 -2.30
C ARG A 447 -32.45 -34.12 -2.81
N ASN A 448 -33.23 -34.98 -3.45
CA ASN A 448 -34.44 -34.60 -4.17
C ASN A 448 -35.69 -34.57 -3.27
N ARG A 449 -35.64 -35.06 -2.02
CA ARG A 449 -36.81 -35.19 -1.13
C ARG A 449 -36.84 -34.13 -0.01
N PRO A 450 -38.03 -33.63 0.41
CA PRO A 450 -38.16 -32.62 1.47
C PRO A 450 -37.67 -33.04 2.86
N GLN A 451 -37.72 -34.33 3.20
CA GLN A 451 -37.28 -34.87 4.50
C GLN A 451 -35.76 -34.83 4.64
N ASP A 452 -35.03 -35.19 3.58
CA ASP A 452 -33.56 -35.10 3.52
C ASP A 452 -33.07 -33.64 3.67
N ARG A 453 -33.89 -32.68 3.23
CA ARG A 453 -33.65 -31.24 3.39
C ARG A 453 -33.83 -30.73 4.82
N ARG A 454 -34.67 -31.37 5.63
CA ARG A 454 -34.84 -31.03 7.06
C ARG A 454 -33.68 -31.58 7.89
N GLN A 455 -33.31 -32.83 7.69
CA GLN A 455 -32.15 -33.43 8.39
C GLN A 455 -30.84 -32.70 8.09
N ALA A 456 -30.63 -32.23 6.84
CA ALA A 456 -29.45 -31.44 6.49
C ALA A 456 -29.38 -30.07 7.18
N ARG A 457 -30.53 -29.47 7.52
CA ARG A 457 -30.57 -28.21 8.28
C ARG A 457 -30.18 -28.47 9.74
N GLU A 458 -30.72 -29.54 10.32
CA GLU A 458 -30.40 -29.96 11.69
C GLU A 458 -28.92 -30.32 11.84
N GLU A 459 -28.33 -31.04 10.88
CA GLU A 459 -26.89 -31.33 10.85
C GLU A 459 -26.02 -30.06 10.72
N ARG A 460 -26.42 -29.10 9.89
CA ARG A 460 -25.69 -27.83 9.73
C ARG A 460 -25.80 -26.94 10.97
N GLU A 461 -26.95 -26.92 11.63
CA GLU A 461 -27.11 -26.21 12.89
C GLU A 461 -26.27 -26.86 14.00
N LEU A 462 -26.21 -28.20 14.03
CA LEU A 462 -25.37 -28.93 14.97
C LEU A 462 -23.87 -28.65 14.74
N LEU A 463 -23.43 -28.65 13.48
CA LEU A 463 -22.05 -28.31 13.12
C LEU A 463 -21.70 -26.86 13.44
N ARG A 464 -22.63 -25.92 13.17
CA ARG A 464 -22.44 -24.51 13.55
C ARG A 464 -22.31 -24.35 15.06
N LYS A 465 -23.11 -25.08 15.86
CA LYS A 465 -22.99 -25.07 17.32
C LYS A 465 -21.63 -25.62 17.77
N GLN A 466 -21.17 -26.74 17.23
CA GLN A 466 -19.85 -27.30 17.59
C GLN A 466 -18.68 -26.38 17.20
N VAL A 467 -18.74 -25.73 16.04
CA VAL A 467 -17.69 -24.78 15.61
C VAL A 467 -17.69 -23.54 16.50
N ALA A 468 -18.87 -23.01 16.84
CA ALA A 468 -19.00 -21.88 17.74
C ALA A 468 -18.49 -22.21 19.16
N GLU A 469 -18.71 -23.44 19.62
CA GLU A 469 -18.21 -23.91 20.91
C GLU A 469 -16.68 -24.07 20.92
N ARG A 470 -16.10 -24.64 19.85
CA ARG A 470 -14.63 -24.68 19.69
C ARG A 470 -14.01 -23.30 19.62
N GLN A 471 -14.61 -22.37 18.87
CA GLN A 471 -14.13 -20.98 18.81
C GLN A 471 -14.13 -20.33 20.19
N ARG A 472 -15.18 -20.54 21.00
CA ARG A 472 -15.21 -20.04 22.38
C ARG A 472 -14.10 -20.65 23.24
N THR A 473 -13.82 -21.95 23.09
CA THR A 473 -12.72 -22.59 23.84
C THR A 473 -11.35 -22.08 23.40
N GLU A 474 -11.13 -21.86 22.10
CA GLU A 474 -9.89 -21.32 21.56
C GLU A 474 -9.68 -19.84 21.97
N GLU A 475 -10.73 -19.02 21.92
CA GLU A 475 -10.71 -17.64 22.42
C GLU A 475 -10.37 -17.59 23.91
N ASN A 476 -10.92 -18.50 24.72
CA ASN A 476 -10.59 -18.58 26.15
C ASN A 476 -9.13 -18.99 26.37
N ILE A 477 -8.60 -19.94 25.59
CA ILE A 477 -7.19 -20.34 25.67
C ILE A 477 -6.27 -19.19 25.25
N GLN A 478 -6.59 -18.47 24.17
CA GLN A 478 -5.82 -17.31 23.73
C GLN A 478 -5.81 -16.21 24.78
N ARG A 479 -6.97 -15.89 25.39
CA ARG A 479 -7.04 -14.91 26.49
C ARG A 479 -6.18 -15.30 27.68
N LEU A 480 -6.13 -16.58 28.03
CA LEU A 480 -5.28 -17.07 29.12
C LEU A 480 -3.79 -16.88 28.78
N GLN A 481 -3.39 -17.23 27.56
CA GLN A 481 -2.02 -17.05 27.08
C GLN A 481 -1.60 -15.58 27.01
N GLU A 482 -2.49 -14.69 26.56
CA GLU A 482 -2.25 -13.24 26.55
C GLU A 482 -2.09 -12.68 27.96
N GLN A 483 -2.92 -13.12 28.93
CA GLN A 483 -2.78 -12.73 30.32
C GLN A 483 -1.45 -13.20 30.93
N GLU A 484 -1.04 -14.42 30.62
CA GLU A 484 0.22 -15.00 31.11
C GLU A 484 1.44 -14.27 30.51
N GLN A 485 1.42 -13.96 29.21
CA GLN A 485 2.45 -13.15 28.57
C GLN A 485 2.51 -11.74 29.15
N LYS A 486 1.34 -11.11 29.39
CA LYS A 486 1.29 -9.77 30.00
C LYS A 486 1.89 -9.77 31.40
N LYS A 487 1.59 -10.80 32.20
CA LYS A 487 2.17 -10.97 33.54
C LYS A 487 3.70 -11.14 33.48
N GLN A 488 4.21 -11.94 32.54
CA GLN A 488 5.66 -12.09 32.34
C GLN A 488 6.33 -10.78 31.90
N GLN A 489 5.67 -9.99 31.05
CA GLN A 489 6.17 -8.67 30.63
C GLN A 489 6.17 -7.67 31.79
N GLU A 490 5.12 -7.64 32.61
CA GLU A 490 5.03 -6.81 33.81
C GLU A 490 6.11 -7.19 34.84
N GLU A 491 6.35 -8.47 35.09
CA GLU A 491 7.44 -8.93 35.96
C GLU A 491 8.82 -8.53 35.43
N ARG A 492 9.05 -8.63 34.11
CA ARG A 492 10.30 -8.19 33.48
C ARG A 492 10.50 -6.68 33.60
N LEU A 493 9.45 -5.90 33.40
CA LEU A 493 9.48 -4.44 33.55
C LEU A 493 9.75 -4.05 35.01
N SER A 494 9.10 -4.72 35.96
CA SER A 494 9.31 -4.46 37.39
C SER A 494 10.75 -4.73 37.81
N ARG A 495 11.38 -5.81 37.33
CA ARG A 495 12.80 -6.09 37.60
C ARG A 495 13.71 -5.01 37.03
N LEU A 496 13.45 -4.55 35.80
CA LEU A 496 14.23 -3.46 35.20
C LEU A 496 14.09 -2.16 36.00
N LEU A 497 12.88 -1.82 36.46
CA LEU A 497 12.66 -0.65 37.30
C LEU A 497 13.40 -0.75 38.63
N GLU A 498 13.38 -1.92 39.27
CA GLU A 498 14.09 -2.15 40.53
C GLU A 498 15.61 -2.06 40.36
N ASP A 499 16.16 -2.60 39.28
CA ASP A 499 17.58 -2.49 38.95
C ASP A 499 17.98 -1.05 38.64
N THR A 500 17.16 -0.28 37.91
CA THR A 500 17.43 1.14 37.67
C THR A 500 17.40 1.94 38.96
N LYS A 501 16.44 1.66 39.86
CA LYS A 501 16.36 2.32 41.17
C LYS A 501 17.61 2.06 42.00
N LYS A 502 18.08 0.81 42.06
CA LYS A 502 19.33 0.46 42.77
C LYS A 502 20.53 1.23 42.23
N ARG A 503 20.68 1.32 40.91
CA ARG A 503 21.77 2.10 40.29
C ARG A 503 21.69 3.58 40.64
N PHE A 504 20.49 4.16 40.61
CA PHE A 504 20.30 5.55 41.02
C PHE A 504 20.62 5.77 42.50
N ASP A 505 20.24 4.85 43.39
CA ASP A 505 20.56 4.94 44.81
C ASP A 505 22.07 4.79 45.08
N GLU A 506 22.76 3.92 44.34
CA GLU A 506 24.22 3.77 44.37
C GLU A 506 24.94 5.03 43.88
N GLU A 507 24.52 5.60 42.74
CA GLU A 507 25.08 6.83 42.18
C GLU A 507 24.85 8.03 43.11
N LYS A 508 23.65 8.13 43.70
CA LYS A 508 23.34 9.15 44.69
C LYS A 508 24.24 9.03 45.92
N SER A 509 24.42 7.82 46.45
CA SER A 509 25.28 7.57 47.61
C SER A 509 26.75 7.90 47.30
N TYR A 510 27.20 7.60 46.08
CA TYR A 510 28.53 7.97 45.62
C TYR A 510 28.73 9.50 45.59
N LEU A 511 27.79 10.23 44.96
CA LEU A 511 27.84 11.70 44.88
C LEU A 511 27.72 12.37 46.25
N GLU A 512 26.91 11.83 47.16
CA GLU A 512 26.81 12.34 48.55
C GLU A 512 28.14 12.21 49.31
N ASN A 513 28.86 11.10 49.12
CA ASN A 513 30.19 10.90 49.69
C ASN A 513 31.23 11.85 49.09
N GLU A 514 31.19 12.07 47.77
CA GLU A 514 32.09 13.00 47.08
C GLU A 514 31.87 14.44 47.56
N LEU A 515 30.61 14.86 47.70
CA LEU A 515 30.25 16.19 48.20
C LEU A 515 30.67 16.40 49.66
N LEU A 516 30.56 15.35 50.50
CA LEU A 516 31.09 15.37 51.86
C LEU A 516 32.62 15.53 51.88
N GLN A 517 33.33 14.82 51.00
CA GLN A 517 34.78 14.91 50.88
C GLN A 517 35.21 16.31 50.40
N GLU A 518 34.54 16.89 49.41
CA GLU A 518 34.80 18.26 48.95
C GLU A 518 34.55 19.29 50.06
N ARG A 519 33.46 19.16 50.82
CA ARG A 519 33.20 20.05 51.97
C ARG A 519 34.31 19.98 53.01
N GLN A 520 34.81 18.78 53.29
CA GLN A 520 35.91 18.60 54.24
C GLN A 520 37.20 19.25 53.72
N GLN A 521 37.54 19.04 52.43
CA GLN A 521 38.70 19.70 51.81
C GLN A 521 38.57 21.22 51.78
N SER A 522 37.40 21.75 51.46
CA SER A 522 37.15 23.20 51.47
C SER A 522 37.24 23.77 52.88
N TYR A 523 36.75 23.06 53.90
CA TYR A 523 36.89 23.47 55.29
C TYR A 523 38.37 23.50 55.74
N GLU A 524 39.16 22.49 55.36
CA GLU A 524 40.61 22.48 55.66
C GLU A 524 41.34 23.62 54.96
N LYS A 525 41.04 23.87 53.67
CA LYS A 525 41.60 25.01 52.92
C LYS A 525 41.20 26.34 53.53
N GLN A 526 39.95 26.49 53.94
CA GLN A 526 39.48 27.71 54.61
C GLN A 526 40.21 27.94 55.93
N LYS A 527 40.39 26.89 56.74
CA LYS A 527 41.14 26.99 58.00
C LYS A 527 42.60 27.40 57.78
N LEU A 528 43.25 26.87 56.73
CA LEU A 528 44.60 27.27 56.35
C LEU A 528 44.66 28.73 55.91
N ALA A 529 43.71 29.17 55.07
CA ALA A 529 43.61 30.55 54.62
C ALA A 529 43.35 31.53 55.79
N GLU A 530 42.48 31.16 56.75
CA GLU A 530 42.21 31.96 57.95
C GLU A 530 43.46 32.07 58.84
N ALA A 531 44.26 31.00 58.96
CA ALA A 531 45.53 31.05 59.68
C ALA A 531 46.54 31.99 59.00
N GLU A 532 46.63 31.96 57.66
CA GLU A 532 47.49 32.85 56.89
C GLU A 532 47.03 34.31 56.99
N ILE A 533 45.71 34.57 56.91
CA ILE A 533 45.13 35.90 57.13
C ILE A 533 45.44 36.38 58.55
N SER A 534 45.34 35.53 59.57
CA SER A 534 45.66 35.90 60.94
C SER A 534 47.14 36.28 61.09
N ASP A 535 48.05 35.54 60.44
CA ASP A 535 49.48 35.87 60.44
C ASP A 535 49.74 37.21 59.72
N LEU A 536 49.18 37.39 58.52
CA LEU A 536 49.26 38.64 57.75
C LEU A 536 48.66 39.83 58.51
N GLN A 537 47.53 39.66 59.21
CA GLN A 537 46.96 40.71 60.07
C GLN A 537 47.84 41.02 61.27
N GLY A 538 48.57 40.04 61.80
CA GLY A 538 49.62 40.25 62.79
C GLY A 538 50.78 41.09 62.24
N GLN A 539 51.23 40.78 61.01
CA GLN A 539 52.26 41.55 60.31
C GLN A 539 51.80 42.98 59.99
N ILE A 540 50.56 43.17 59.50
CA ILE A 540 49.96 44.50 59.24
C ILE A 540 49.84 45.32 60.54
N ARG A 541 49.45 44.71 61.66
CA ARG A 541 49.40 45.41 62.96
C ARG A 541 50.79 45.89 63.41
N ARG A 542 51.84 45.09 63.20
CA ARG A 542 53.23 45.51 63.46
C ARG A 542 53.65 46.67 62.55
N LEU A 543 53.32 46.62 61.26
CA LEU A 543 53.60 47.70 60.30
C LEU A 543 52.80 48.98 60.59
N MET A 544 51.55 48.87 61.04
CA MET A 544 50.71 50.01 61.44
C MET A 544 51.19 50.67 62.74
N GLN A 545 51.74 49.91 63.70
CA GLN A 545 52.38 50.47 64.89
C GLN A 545 53.69 51.21 64.54
N GLN A 546 54.43 50.76 63.51
CA GLN A 546 55.59 51.50 62.98
C GLN A 546 55.22 52.78 62.22
N ARG A 547 53.98 52.89 61.69
CA ARG A 547 53.54 54.05 60.89
C ARG A 547 52.76 55.12 61.67
N ARG A 548 52.38 54.87 62.93
CA ARG A 548 51.67 55.85 63.79
C ARG A 548 52.59 56.84 64.53
N THR A 549 53.91 56.74 64.36
CA THR A 549 54.90 57.77 64.76
C THR A 549 55.25 58.67 63.58
N SER A 550 54.29 59.43 63.06
CA SER A 550 54.53 60.61 62.20
C SER A 550 53.19 61.27 61.88
N VAL A 551 53.01 62.47 62.42
CA VAL A 551 51.79 63.30 62.38
C VAL A 551 51.86 64.27 61.19
N GLY A 552 50.72 64.45 60.51
CA GLY A 552 50.21 65.76 60.07
C GLY A 552 50.80 66.45 58.83
N GLU A 553 49.97 66.48 57.78
CA GLU A 553 49.64 67.62 56.88
C GLU A 553 50.75 68.45 56.21
N TYR A 554 50.80 68.41 54.87
CA TYR A 554 50.51 69.53 53.93
C TYR A 554 50.71 69.06 52.45
N SER A 555 49.73 69.39 51.57
CA SER A 555 49.79 69.92 50.18
C SER A 555 50.90 69.45 49.20
N VAL A 556 50.74 69.17 47.89
CA VAL A 556 50.21 69.93 46.72
C VAL A 556 50.20 68.99 45.46
N GLU A 557 49.42 69.32 44.41
CA GLU A 557 49.61 68.93 42.97
C GLU A 557 49.29 67.47 42.55
N SER A 558 48.80 67.12 41.35
CA SER A 558 48.35 67.84 40.16
C SER A 558 47.67 66.84 39.18
N LEU A 559 46.70 67.35 38.44
CA LEU A 559 46.37 67.07 37.03
C LEU A 559 45.73 65.75 36.53
N ILE A 560 44.91 66.02 35.50
CA ILE A 560 43.92 65.23 34.78
C ILE A 560 44.56 64.35 33.69
N ALA A 561 43.82 63.31 33.30
CA ALA A 561 44.08 62.23 32.32
C ALA A 561 44.70 62.62 30.95
N PRO A 562 45.21 61.63 30.19
CA PRO A 562 44.49 61.21 28.98
C PRO A 562 44.59 59.71 28.59
N PRO A 563 43.79 59.22 27.61
CA PRO A 563 43.91 57.92 26.91
C PRO A 563 44.63 58.05 25.53
N PRO A 564 44.56 57.08 24.56
CA PRO A 564 45.06 55.70 24.49
C PRO A 564 46.07 55.43 23.31
N SER A 565 46.56 54.17 23.18
CA SER A 565 46.86 53.41 21.91
C SER A 565 48.30 52.87 21.63
N ALA A 566 48.33 51.55 21.34
CA ALA A 566 49.09 50.73 20.36
C ALA A 566 50.56 51.01 19.95
N ASN A 567 51.49 50.05 20.19
CA ASN A 567 52.15 49.22 19.15
C ASN A 567 53.21 48.22 19.70
N SER A 568 53.14 46.99 19.18
CA SER A 568 54.21 46.09 18.67
C SER A 568 55.46 45.75 19.50
N GLN A 569 55.68 44.44 19.69
CA GLN A 569 56.87 43.62 19.29
C GLN A 569 57.15 42.46 20.29
N ALA A 570 57.22 41.24 19.76
CA ALA A 570 57.74 40.02 20.41
C ALA A 570 59.29 40.05 20.50
N PRO A 571 60.02 39.14 21.21
CA PRO A 571 60.16 37.72 20.77
C PRO A 571 60.41 36.62 21.85
N ASN A 572 60.15 35.37 21.43
CA ASN A 572 60.76 34.03 21.71
C ASN A 572 61.59 33.70 22.98
N GLU A 573 61.35 32.48 23.52
CA GLU A 573 62.28 31.32 23.65
C GLU A 573 61.56 30.18 24.43
N PHE A 574 61.20 29.01 23.85
CA PHE A 574 61.94 27.72 23.73
C PHE A 574 62.56 27.24 25.07
N SER A 575 62.50 25.99 25.56
CA SER A 575 62.29 24.63 25.03
C SER A 575 62.12 23.65 26.22
N HIS A 576 61.48 22.49 26.01
CA HIS A 576 62.12 21.17 26.23
C HIS A 576 61.24 20.03 25.71
N ALA A 577 61.91 19.05 25.09
CA ALA A 577 61.36 17.97 24.28
C ALA A 577 61.58 16.56 24.88
N ALA A 578 60.64 15.65 24.58
CA ALA A 578 60.72 14.20 24.28
C ALA A 578 61.14 13.18 25.39
N PRO A 579 60.99 11.82 25.22
CA PRO A 579 60.49 11.00 24.08
C PRO A 579 59.57 9.76 24.51
N PRO A 580 59.47 8.58 23.81
CA PRO A 580 58.27 8.15 23.03
C PRO A 580 57.71 6.68 23.18
N ALA A 581 56.58 6.41 22.49
CA ALA A 581 56.06 5.15 21.86
C ALA A 581 55.35 4.04 22.72
N PRO A 582 54.50 3.11 22.16
CA PRO A 582 54.08 2.91 20.75
C PRO A 582 52.56 2.69 20.46
N SER A 583 52.21 2.97 19.20
CA SER A 583 51.26 2.36 18.25
C SER A 583 50.09 1.45 18.68
N GLU A 584 48.87 1.82 18.28
CA GLU A 584 47.91 0.87 17.66
C GLU A 584 47.00 1.59 16.65
N GLN A 585 46.85 0.99 15.48
CA GLN A 585 46.15 1.49 14.30
C GLN A 585 44.63 1.36 14.46
N GLN A 586 43.84 2.35 14.02
CA GLN A 586 42.60 2.08 13.26
C GLN A 586 41.99 3.35 12.62
N ALA A 587 41.99 3.29 11.28
CA ALA A 587 41.09 3.87 10.28
C ALA A 587 40.32 5.18 10.56
N ALA A 588 40.64 6.17 9.73
CA ALA A 588 39.88 7.39 9.53
C ALA A 588 38.41 7.13 9.10
N THR A 589 37.49 7.86 9.69
CA THR A 589 36.22 8.24 9.06
C THR A 589 36.12 9.76 9.11
N THR A 590 36.34 10.39 7.96
CA THR A 590 36.12 11.81 7.74
C THR A 590 34.62 12.09 7.75
N VAL A 591 34.11 12.63 8.86
CA VAL A 591 32.78 13.23 8.93
C VAL A 591 32.85 14.57 8.19
N LYS A 592 32.10 14.71 7.09
CA LYS A 592 31.94 16.01 6.41
C LYS A 592 31.08 16.92 7.28
N ASP A 593 31.69 17.95 7.83
CA ASP A 593 30.97 19.08 8.42
C ASP A 593 30.34 19.94 7.31
N VAL A 594 29.06 20.27 7.49
CA VAL A 594 28.38 21.34 6.77
C VAL A 594 27.95 22.35 7.84
N ASP A 595 28.45 23.59 7.75
CA ASP A 595 28.21 24.70 8.70
C ASP A 595 28.55 24.41 10.18
N GLY A 596 29.60 23.63 10.43
CA GLY A 596 30.11 23.40 11.80
C GLY A 596 29.18 22.61 12.72
N LYS A 597 28.15 21.97 12.17
CA LYS A 597 27.24 21.07 12.89
C LYS A 597 27.34 19.65 12.35
N THR A 598 27.67 18.71 13.22
CA THR A 598 27.69 17.27 12.91
C THR A 598 26.27 16.75 12.64
N ALA A 599 26.12 15.71 11.82
CA ALA A 599 24.80 15.11 11.51
C ALA A 599 23.98 14.73 12.77
N ASN A 600 24.66 14.39 13.87
CA ASN A 600 24.03 14.11 15.15
C ASN A 600 23.42 15.36 15.82
N THR A 601 24.04 16.54 15.67
CA THR A 601 23.49 17.79 16.21
C THR A 601 22.29 18.29 15.40
N VAL A 602 22.30 18.10 14.08
CA VAL A 602 21.14 18.43 13.22
C VAL A 602 19.96 17.50 13.51
N ALA A 603 20.20 16.19 13.69
CA ALA A 603 19.15 15.25 14.06
C ALA A 603 18.54 15.55 15.44
N PHE A 604 19.38 15.98 16.39
CA PHE A 604 18.94 16.36 17.74
C PHE A 604 18.14 17.66 17.74
N ASP A 605 18.57 18.67 16.97
CA ASP A 605 17.84 19.94 16.78
C ASP A 605 16.46 19.69 16.13
N LEU A 606 16.39 18.78 15.14
CA LEU A 606 15.13 18.42 14.48
C LEU A 606 14.18 17.68 15.43
N LEU A 607 14.68 16.71 16.21
CA LEU A 607 13.89 16.00 17.21
C LEU A 607 13.35 16.95 18.28
N LYS A 608 14.17 17.92 18.72
CA LYS A 608 13.75 18.95 19.67
C LYS A 608 12.64 19.82 19.10
N GLN A 609 12.75 20.27 17.85
CA GLN A 609 11.67 21.02 17.18
C GLN A 609 10.39 20.22 17.00
N ILE A 610 10.48 18.92 16.70
CA ILE A 610 9.31 18.04 16.57
C ILE A 610 8.64 17.86 17.93
N MET A 611 9.41 17.69 19.01
CA MET A 611 8.88 17.57 20.37
C MET A 611 8.23 18.88 20.84
N GLU A 612 8.86 20.03 20.59
CA GLU A 612 8.30 21.34 20.92
C GLU A 612 7.03 21.64 20.11
N SER A 613 6.98 21.23 18.84
CA SER A 613 5.79 21.36 17.99
C SER A 613 4.65 20.43 18.46
N ALA A 614 4.98 19.20 18.85
CA ALA A 614 4.01 18.26 19.41
C ALA A 614 3.45 18.75 20.76
N ASP A 615 4.31 19.29 21.62
CA ASP A 615 3.90 19.87 22.90
C ASP A 615 3.02 21.11 22.68
N SER A 616 3.34 21.94 21.68
CA SER A 616 2.55 23.10 21.30
C SER A 616 1.17 22.75 20.72
N ILE A 617 1.08 21.67 19.92
CA ILE A 617 -0.21 21.17 19.39
C ILE A 617 -1.11 20.63 20.51
N VAL A 618 -0.52 19.96 21.49
CA VAL A 618 -1.28 19.30 22.57
C VAL A 618 -1.63 20.28 23.69
N ASN A 619 -0.74 21.18 24.05
CA ASN A 619 -0.87 22.05 25.22
C ASN A 619 -1.11 23.53 24.88
N GLY A 620 -1.09 23.92 23.60
CA GLY A 620 -1.21 25.31 23.15
C GLY A 620 0.13 26.06 23.14
N HIS A 621 0.23 27.12 22.33
CA HIS A 621 1.47 27.88 22.10
C HIS A 621 1.80 28.83 23.25
N SER A 622 0.83 29.10 24.13
CA SER A 622 0.98 30.00 25.27
C SER A 622 0.40 29.39 26.56
N ILE A 623 0.92 29.84 27.70
CA ILE A 623 0.41 29.49 29.03
C ILE A 623 -1.10 29.83 29.15
N ALA A 624 -1.55 30.90 28.48
CA ALA A 624 -2.96 31.30 28.44
C ALA A 624 -3.83 30.29 27.67
N GLU A 625 -3.38 29.82 26.51
CA GLU A 625 -4.07 28.76 25.76
C GLU A 625 -4.10 27.45 26.53
N ARG A 626 -2.98 27.06 27.15
CA ARG A 626 -2.90 25.87 28.01
C ARG A 626 -3.89 25.91 29.16
N ASN A 627 -4.01 27.06 29.83
CA ASN A 627 -4.98 27.24 30.91
C ASN A 627 -6.42 27.21 30.40
N THR A 628 -6.67 27.73 29.20
CA THR A 628 -7.98 27.70 28.55
C THR A 628 -8.38 26.28 28.15
N LEU A 629 -7.46 25.51 27.54
CA LEU A 629 -7.68 24.12 27.17
C LEU A 629 -7.92 23.25 28.40
N ASN A 630 -7.12 23.43 29.45
CA ASN A 630 -7.31 22.73 30.73
C ASN A 630 -8.64 23.08 31.40
N ALA A 631 -9.09 24.33 31.31
CA ALA A 631 -10.39 24.74 31.83
C ALA A 631 -11.55 24.11 31.04
N ILE A 632 -11.43 24.03 29.71
CA ILE A 632 -12.41 23.35 28.84
C ILE A 632 -12.45 21.85 29.14
N MET A 633 -11.28 21.20 29.25
CA MET A 633 -11.18 19.78 29.57
C MET A 633 -11.78 19.46 30.94
N LYS A 634 -11.48 20.26 31.97
CA LYS A 634 -12.09 20.11 33.32
C LYS A 634 -13.60 20.26 33.27
N ARG A 635 -14.12 21.19 32.46
CA ARG A 635 -15.56 21.39 32.27
C ARG A 635 -16.20 20.17 31.60
N GLN A 636 -15.63 19.68 30.50
CA GLN A 636 -16.14 18.50 29.78
C GLN A 636 -16.10 17.23 30.64
N LEU A 637 -15.05 17.05 31.45
CA LEU A 637 -14.97 15.94 32.40
C LEU A 637 -16.05 16.02 33.48
N LYS A 638 -16.35 17.22 33.98
CA LYS A 638 -17.43 17.42 34.95
C LYS A 638 -18.80 17.09 34.34
N GLU A 639 -19.05 17.61 33.14
CA GLU A 639 -20.30 17.36 32.39
C GLU A 639 -20.48 15.87 32.05
N TYR A 640 -19.41 15.17 31.67
CA TYR A 640 -19.45 13.73 31.42
C TYR A 640 -19.75 12.93 32.70
N ARG A 641 -19.15 13.28 33.84
CA ARG A 641 -19.45 12.64 35.13
C ARG A 641 -20.91 12.83 35.53
N GLU A 642 -21.49 13.99 35.21
CA GLU A 642 -22.89 14.28 35.46
C GLU A 642 -23.82 13.47 34.54
N ASP A 643 -23.47 13.25 33.27
CA ASP A 643 -24.20 12.34 32.40
C ASP A 643 -24.19 10.90 32.89
N VAL A 644 -23.05 10.44 33.41
CA VAL A 644 -22.91 9.10 33.98
C VAL A 644 -23.84 8.96 35.19
N LYS A 645 -23.75 9.86 36.17
CA LYS A 645 -24.64 9.88 37.34
C LYS A 645 -26.12 9.92 36.95
N ASN A 646 -26.48 10.80 36.01
CA ASN A 646 -27.85 10.90 35.53
C ASN A 646 -28.32 9.62 34.81
N SER A 647 -27.42 8.90 34.15
CA SER A 647 -27.74 7.64 33.46
C SER A 647 -27.86 6.46 34.44
N GLU A 648 -27.06 6.47 35.50
CA GLU A 648 -27.18 5.54 36.63
C GLU A 648 -28.53 5.73 37.33
N MET A 649 -28.87 6.98 37.69
CA MET A 649 -30.17 7.32 38.28
C MET A 649 -31.36 6.94 37.38
N GLU A 650 -31.25 7.13 36.06
CA GLU A 650 -32.33 6.81 35.10
C GLU A 650 -32.57 5.29 34.98
N ILE A 651 -31.51 4.48 35.06
CA ILE A 651 -31.60 3.03 34.80
C ILE A 651 -31.79 2.24 36.08
N LEU A 652 -31.18 2.67 37.18
CA LEU A 652 -31.10 1.94 38.45
C LEU A 652 -31.81 2.66 39.60
N GLY A 653 -32.20 3.93 39.43
CA GLY A 653 -32.86 4.73 40.46
C GLY A 653 -31.93 5.26 41.56
N HIS A 654 -30.63 4.94 41.50
CA HIS A 654 -29.58 5.38 42.42
C HIS A 654 -28.23 5.45 41.68
N GLU A 655 -27.25 6.15 42.25
CA GLU A 655 -25.87 6.17 41.74
C GLU A 655 -25.15 4.87 42.11
N LEU A 656 -24.37 4.32 41.18
CA LEU A 656 -23.67 3.04 41.39
C LEU A 656 -22.48 3.22 42.34
N GLU A 657 -22.37 2.38 43.36
CA GLU A 657 -21.16 2.32 44.17
C GLU A 657 -20.02 1.64 43.40
N SER A 658 -18.78 2.01 43.73
CA SER A 658 -17.59 1.35 43.20
C SER A 658 -17.65 -0.13 43.60
N ASN A 659 -17.76 -1.02 42.60
CA ASN A 659 -17.90 -2.49 42.70
C ASN A 659 -19.33 -3.05 42.79
N GLU A 660 -20.38 -2.23 42.70
CA GLU A 660 -21.76 -2.74 42.74
C GLU A 660 -22.13 -3.50 41.46
N LEU A 661 -21.71 -2.98 40.30
CA LEU A 661 -21.93 -3.63 39.00
C LEU A 661 -21.24 -5.00 38.90
N ASP A 662 -20.12 -5.18 39.60
CA ASP A 662 -19.32 -6.42 39.60
C ASP A 662 -19.93 -7.53 40.45
N ARG A 663 -20.80 -7.18 41.41
CA ARG A 663 -21.55 -8.13 42.26
C ARG A 663 -22.78 -8.72 41.57
N ILE A 664 -23.15 -8.19 40.39
CA ILE A 664 -24.29 -8.68 39.61
C ILE A 664 -23.82 -9.85 38.72
N GLU A 665 -24.50 -10.99 38.82
CA GLU A 665 -24.22 -12.16 37.97
C GLU A 665 -24.64 -11.94 36.50
N GLU A 666 -23.93 -12.61 35.58
CA GLU A 666 -24.34 -12.66 34.17
C GLU A 666 -25.61 -13.52 34.02
N PRO A 667 -26.56 -13.17 33.12
CA PRO A 667 -26.47 -12.20 32.02
C PRO A 667 -26.97 -10.79 32.36
N ARG A 668 -27.41 -10.56 33.61
CA ARG A 668 -28.05 -9.30 34.02
C ARG A 668 -27.06 -8.14 34.04
N ARG A 669 -25.82 -8.39 34.44
CA ARG A 669 -24.74 -7.40 34.39
C ARG A 669 -24.49 -6.87 32.97
N SER A 670 -24.37 -7.75 31.98
CA SER A 670 -24.21 -7.35 30.58
C SER A 670 -25.40 -6.53 30.04
N ALA A 671 -26.63 -6.86 30.48
CA ALA A 671 -27.82 -6.11 30.08
C ALA A 671 -27.86 -4.69 30.69
N ILE A 672 -27.50 -4.55 31.98
CA ILE A 672 -27.43 -3.26 32.66
C ILE A 672 -26.29 -2.40 32.08
N ALA A 673 -25.10 -2.98 31.86
CA ALA A 673 -23.97 -2.30 31.24
C ALA A 673 -24.30 -1.78 29.83
N ARG A 674 -25.00 -2.58 29.01
CA ARG A 674 -25.47 -2.15 27.68
C ARG A 674 -26.44 -0.98 27.75
N ARG A 675 -27.39 -1.02 28.69
CA ARG A 675 -28.35 0.07 28.90
C ARG A 675 -27.65 1.35 29.36
N LEU A 676 -26.69 1.27 30.28
CA LEU A 676 -25.90 2.41 30.76
C LEU A 676 -25.11 3.06 29.63
N THR A 677 -24.40 2.26 28.82
CA THR A 677 -23.64 2.78 27.67
C THR A 677 -24.55 3.49 26.66
N LEU A 678 -25.74 2.95 26.37
CA LEU A 678 -26.70 3.58 25.48
C LEU A 678 -27.27 4.89 26.03
N ALA A 679 -27.57 4.95 27.33
CA ALA A 679 -28.08 6.16 27.97
C ALA A 679 -27.02 7.27 28.03
N ILE A 680 -25.78 6.93 28.38
CA ILE A 680 -24.65 7.87 28.38
C ILE A 680 -24.42 8.40 26.96
N LYS A 681 -24.41 7.52 25.95
CA LYS A 681 -24.24 7.91 24.55
C LYS A 681 -25.35 8.85 24.08
N ARG A 682 -26.60 8.58 24.44
CA ARG A 682 -27.73 9.46 24.09
C ARG A 682 -27.58 10.86 24.70
N LYS A 683 -27.14 10.95 25.95
CA LYS A 683 -26.96 12.24 26.65
C LYS A 683 -25.76 13.03 26.11
N THR A 684 -24.65 12.34 25.81
CA THR A 684 -23.48 13.00 25.20
C THR A 684 -23.78 13.52 23.80
N GLU A 685 -24.51 12.76 22.97
CA GLU A 685 -24.96 13.18 21.64
C GLU A 685 -25.96 14.34 21.71
N ALA A 686 -26.91 14.30 22.65
CA ALA A 686 -27.85 15.40 22.87
C ALA A 686 -27.13 16.70 23.27
N ARG A 687 -26.14 16.63 24.18
CA ARG A 687 -25.33 17.79 24.56
C ARG A 687 -24.49 18.31 23.39
N TYR A 688 -23.85 17.43 22.63
CA TYR A 688 -23.07 17.82 21.46
C TYR A 688 -23.94 18.54 20.42
N THR A 689 -25.13 18.01 20.17
CA THR A 689 -26.12 18.62 19.26
C THR A 689 -26.63 19.97 19.78
N ALA A 690 -26.84 20.11 21.10
CA ALA A 690 -27.22 21.38 21.72
C ALA A 690 -26.10 22.43 21.65
N SER A 691 -24.84 22.02 21.80
CA SER A 691 -23.64 22.86 21.66
C SER A 691 -23.44 23.34 20.21
N LEU A 692 -23.71 22.49 19.22
CA LEU A 692 -23.69 22.88 17.81
C LEU A 692 -24.81 23.89 17.49
N LYS A 693 -26.03 23.63 17.97
CA LYS A 693 -27.18 24.54 17.78
C LYS A 693 -27.02 25.89 18.48
N SER A 694 -26.36 25.94 19.64
CA SER A 694 -26.06 27.20 20.30
C SER A 694 -24.99 27.98 19.52
N ARG A 695 -24.00 27.30 18.95
CA ARG A 695 -22.95 27.93 18.11
C ARG A 695 -23.48 28.48 16.79
N GLU A 696 -24.45 27.80 16.16
CA GLU A 696 -25.14 28.29 14.94
C GLU A 696 -26.03 29.53 15.18
N ARG A 697 -26.53 29.73 16.40
CA ARG A 697 -27.31 30.94 16.75
C ARG A 697 -26.46 32.20 16.91
N PHE A 698 -25.14 32.06 17.07
CA PHE A 698 -24.20 33.19 17.20
C PHE A 698 -23.46 33.50 15.88
N THR A 699 -23.68 32.74 14.80
CA THR A 699 -23.02 32.93 13.50
C THR A 699 -23.95 33.39 12.37
N LYS A 700 -25.22 33.70 12.68
CA LYS A 700 -26.08 34.47 11.76
C LYS A 700 -26.09 35.94 12.21
N PRO A 701 -25.79 36.90 11.31
CA PRO A 701 -25.83 38.33 11.64
C PRO A 701 -27.23 38.80 12.03
#